data_AF-A0A9K3JEK5-F1
#
_entry.id   AF-A0A9K3JEK5-F1
#
_cell.length_a   1.000
_cell.length_b   1.000
_cell.length_c   1.000
_cell.angle_alpha   90.00
_cell.angle_beta   90.00
_cell.angle_gamma   90.00
#
_symmetry.space_group_name_H-M   'P 1'
#
loop_
_entity.id
_entity.type
_entity.pdbx_description
1 polymer ?
#
loop_
_entity_poly.entity_id
_entity_poly.type
_entity_poly.pdbx_seq_one_letter_code
_entity_poly.pdbx_strand_id
1 'polypeptide(L)'
;MFNSLVPFPCFPCGRNKRRTIPLLQNQQLLRHRDLHRRPTPAATAHLPLNSLTLSFKMDTSWMSLPRATTEYENGLDKFLDFIFSTEGKNGQISCPCIDCSNQIWVDREEARTHLQCVGFIKGYRIAPFISESCETPMLDAEDDMQGLVHDAFNGFGENIHENEIGTQNESQSMPNTNAKKFYKALEDAKKELYPGCKKFSVLSFIIRLFHSKCIGKCNDKGFSMMLNTLREAFPYASIPKSLYDLRKIIRELGLSYDKIDACPNDCMLYWKENSKKTECDICHTSRYKANENDPDDELTIPDTDKKIKKIGAKVLRHFPLIPRLQRLFMSSKTAASMRWHEESRTKDGYLRHPADSPAWKTFDFNYPDFASESRNVRLGLASDGFNPFRTMSVSHSTWPVVLMPYNLPPWMCMKQPYFFLSLLIPGPSAPGNNIDVYMEPLVAELQELWDINGVETYDASTKSNFQMRASLLWTISDFPAYANLSGWSTKGKLSCPCCHKHTKSQRLTHGNKYCFMGHRRYLPGDHAFRKDKKSFDGTKETERQPRGLTGSEVLDELNGFEIKFGKLVKTNPDLPFNWKKRSIFFELPYWKTNLLRHNLDVMHIEKNVCDSVVGTLMNLDGKTKDHLKARLDLQEMGIRPELHPKVQNNNKVYLPPACFSMDKKEKDIFCRVLKKVKVPDGYAANISRCVELKPPKLFGLKSHDSHILMQQLLPIALRNVLPKHVRYPVMKLCRYYKQLCSKVLNPNDLVQMENEIGKILCDLERIFPPSFFDVMVHLSVHLASEAKLGGTVHYRWMYPIERYLSTLKSYVKNRSKPEGSIAEGYLAEECLSFCSLYLSSDVETIHNKTSRNYDDGGFEDILPIFSMSGRPIGATVVEILDLDILAKAHSYVLFNCSEVDEFRTTSDECSS
;
A
#
# COMPACT_ATOMS: atom_id res chain seq x y z
N MET A 1 9.06 -10.20 47.76
CA MET A 1 10.11 -10.82 48.60
C MET A 1 10.40 -12.21 48.05
N PHE A 2 11.70 -12.48 47.80
CA PHE A 2 12.41 -13.76 47.52
C PHE A 2 11.92 -14.65 46.34
N ASN A 3 12.69 -14.81 45.24
CA ASN A 3 13.92 -15.63 45.00
C ASN A 3 13.66 -17.15 45.11
N SER A 4 14.20 -18.10 44.34
CA SER A 4 14.94 -18.26 43.07
C SER A 4 15.47 -19.72 43.05
N LEU A 5 15.81 -20.28 41.86
CA LEU A 5 16.67 -21.48 41.56
C LEU A 5 15.94 -22.87 41.45
N VAL A 6 15.82 -23.58 40.28
CA VAL A 6 16.78 -24.20 39.29
C VAL A 6 17.37 -25.55 39.82
N PRO A 7 17.69 -26.67 39.07
CA PRO A 7 18.03 -26.88 37.62
C PRO A 7 17.53 -28.17 36.85
N PHE A 8 17.63 -28.12 35.50
CA PHE A 8 18.15 -29.05 34.42
C PHE A 8 18.19 -30.61 34.57
N PRO A 9 18.19 -31.45 33.47
CA PRO A 9 19.13 -31.37 32.32
C PRO A 9 18.67 -31.76 30.88
N CYS A 10 19.57 -31.45 29.94
CA CYS A 10 19.63 -31.71 28.49
C CYS A 10 19.96 -33.17 28.11
N PHE A 11 19.69 -33.58 26.84
CA PHE A 11 20.60 -34.24 25.86
C PHE A 11 19.86 -34.73 24.57
N PRO A 12 20.53 -35.13 23.46
CA PRO A 12 20.21 -34.69 22.09
C PRO A 12 19.96 -35.86 21.09
N CYS A 13 19.59 -35.56 19.84
CA CYS A 13 19.99 -36.41 18.71
C CYS A 13 19.91 -35.65 17.36
N GLY A 14 21.06 -35.46 16.73
CA GLY A 14 21.16 -35.17 15.30
C GLY A 14 21.37 -36.46 14.52
N ARG A 15 20.80 -36.56 13.30
CA ARG A 15 21.33 -37.45 12.25
C ARG A 15 21.16 -36.81 10.87
N ASN A 16 22.32 -36.54 10.27
CA ASN A 16 22.55 -36.39 8.84
C ASN A 16 21.97 -37.57 8.04
N LYS A 17 21.31 -37.31 6.92
CA LYS A 17 21.33 -38.20 5.75
C LYS A 17 21.44 -37.37 4.47
N ARG A 18 22.67 -37.31 3.96
CA ARG A 18 22.97 -37.12 2.53
C ARG A 18 22.41 -38.34 1.78
N ARG A 19 21.72 -38.12 0.66
CA ARG A 19 21.55 -39.10 -0.42
C ARG A 19 21.72 -38.40 -1.76
N THR A 20 22.93 -38.58 -2.29
CA THR A 20 23.30 -38.90 -3.67
C THR A 20 22.14 -39.06 -4.67
N ILE A 21 22.24 -38.32 -5.79
CA ILE A 21 21.53 -38.59 -7.06
C ILE A 21 22.59 -39.14 -8.04
N PRO A 22 22.37 -40.26 -8.75
CA PRO A 22 23.34 -40.80 -9.69
C PRO A 22 23.33 -40.05 -11.02
N LEU A 23 24.54 -39.80 -11.53
CA LEU A 23 24.84 -39.53 -12.93
C LEU A 23 24.44 -40.74 -13.79
N LEU A 24 23.69 -40.50 -14.86
CA LEU A 24 23.61 -41.41 -16.01
C LEU A 24 24.14 -40.65 -17.23
N GLN A 25 25.30 -41.09 -17.68
CA GLN A 25 25.82 -40.86 -19.02
C GLN A 25 24.91 -41.58 -20.03
N ASN A 26 24.59 -40.93 -21.14
CA ASN A 26 24.54 -41.62 -22.42
C ASN A 26 25.07 -40.69 -23.52
N GLN A 27 26.08 -41.20 -24.20
CA GLN A 27 26.81 -40.58 -25.29
C GLN A 27 26.12 -40.85 -26.64
N GLN A 28 26.32 -39.88 -27.54
CA GLN A 28 26.48 -40.01 -29.00
C GLN A 28 25.29 -40.45 -29.86
N LEU A 29 24.93 -39.57 -30.80
CA LEU A 29 25.13 -39.84 -32.23
C LEU A 29 25.16 -38.53 -33.05
N LEU A 30 26.30 -38.35 -33.73
CA LEU A 30 26.58 -37.36 -34.76
C LEU A 30 25.75 -37.61 -36.02
N ARG A 31 25.28 -36.55 -36.70
CA ARG A 31 25.30 -36.46 -38.18
C ARG A 31 25.50 -35.02 -38.65
N HIS A 32 26.62 -34.85 -39.35
CA HIS A 32 26.90 -33.76 -40.30
C HIS A 32 25.84 -33.68 -41.40
N ARG A 33 25.55 -32.46 -41.89
CA ARG A 33 25.53 -32.18 -43.33
C ARG A 33 25.67 -30.68 -43.63
N ASP A 34 26.50 -30.43 -44.62
CA ASP A 34 27.06 -29.17 -45.08
C ASP A 34 26.14 -28.34 -45.99
N LEU A 35 26.48 -27.04 -46.04
CA LEU A 35 26.54 -26.11 -47.18
C LEU A 35 25.36 -26.02 -48.17
N HIS A 36 24.80 -24.82 -48.32
CA HIS A 36 24.89 -24.07 -49.59
C HIS A 36 24.66 -22.55 -49.42
N ARG A 37 25.26 -21.81 -50.35
CA ARG A 37 25.57 -20.37 -50.38
C ARG A 37 24.38 -19.46 -50.76
N ARG A 38 24.36 -18.27 -50.14
CA ARG A 38 24.13 -16.87 -50.63
C ARG A 38 23.81 -16.66 -52.13
N PRO A 39 23.05 -15.59 -52.52
CA PRO A 39 23.51 -14.19 -52.32
C PRO A 39 22.46 -13.07 -52.09
N THR A 40 22.97 -11.98 -51.50
CA THR A 40 22.47 -10.58 -51.47
C THR A 40 22.56 -9.88 -52.83
N PRO A 41 21.78 -8.81 -53.08
CA PRO A 41 22.30 -7.42 -53.03
C PRO A 41 21.29 -6.42 -52.42
N ALA A 42 21.65 -5.50 -51.51
CA ALA A 42 22.40 -4.24 -51.64
C ALA A 42 21.56 -3.00 -52.06
N ALA A 43 21.62 -1.99 -51.17
CA ALA A 43 21.51 -0.53 -51.36
C ALA A 43 20.14 0.13 -51.63
N THR A 44 19.68 1.02 -50.72
CA THR A 44 19.69 2.49 -50.97
C THR A 44 19.32 3.35 -49.73
N ALA A 45 20.16 4.37 -49.50
CA ALA A 45 20.00 5.71 -48.92
C ALA A 45 18.91 6.07 -47.88
N HIS A 46 19.37 6.63 -46.75
CA HIS A 46 18.64 7.55 -45.87
C HIS A 46 18.84 9.02 -46.30
N LEU A 47 17.78 9.85 -46.20
CA LEU A 47 17.72 11.21 -45.64
C LEU A 47 16.25 11.75 -45.72
N PRO A 48 15.85 12.81 -44.96
CA PRO A 48 14.76 12.73 -43.99
C PRO A 48 13.55 13.63 -44.31
N LEU A 49 12.39 13.35 -43.71
CA LEU A 49 11.25 14.27 -43.70
C LEU A 49 10.66 14.41 -42.29
N ASN A 50 10.76 15.64 -41.78
CA ASN A 50 10.02 16.18 -40.64
C ASN A 50 8.53 15.85 -40.75
N SER A 51 7.89 15.46 -39.64
CA SER A 51 6.43 15.53 -39.53
C SER A 51 6.01 16.19 -38.21
N LEU A 52 5.41 17.37 -38.37
CA LEU A 52 4.46 17.98 -37.45
C LEU A 52 3.20 17.09 -37.43
N THR A 53 2.76 16.60 -36.27
CA THR A 53 1.49 15.87 -36.14
C THR A 53 0.37 16.80 -35.69
N LEU A 54 -0.38 17.31 -36.67
CA LEU A 54 -1.75 17.81 -36.49
C LEU A 54 -2.69 16.61 -36.28
N SER A 55 -3.57 16.67 -35.28
CA SER A 55 -4.61 15.67 -35.06
C SER A 55 -5.74 15.85 -36.08
N PHE A 56 -5.82 14.96 -37.08
CA PHE A 56 -6.95 14.90 -38.02
C PHE A 56 -7.94 13.83 -37.56
N LYS A 57 -9.20 14.21 -37.32
CA LYS A 57 -10.29 13.30 -36.92
C LYS A 57 -11.20 13.11 -38.13
N MET A 58 -11.24 11.91 -38.71
CA MET A 58 -12.08 11.62 -39.87
C MET A 58 -13.54 11.39 -39.43
N ASP A 59 -14.51 11.92 -40.18
CA ASP A 59 -15.94 11.71 -39.94
C ASP A 59 -16.33 10.26 -40.30
N THR A 60 -16.93 9.53 -39.34
CA THR A 60 -17.36 8.14 -39.48
C THR A 60 -18.89 7.99 -39.49
N SER A 61 -19.65 9.10 -39.49
CA SER A 61 -21.12 9.07 -39.44
C SER A 61 -21.74 8.37 -40.65
N TRP A 62 -21.11 8.49 -41.83
CA TRP A 62 -21.53 7.88 -43.09
C TRP A 62 -21.47 6.34 -43.09
N MET A 63 -20.67 5.71 -42.21
CA MET A 63 -20.52 4.25 -42.15
C MET A 63 -21.81 3.53 -41.73
N SER A 64 -22.77 4.27 -41.17
CA SER A 64 -24.08 3.77 -40.73
C SER A 64 -25.20 3.96 -41.76
N LEU A 65 -24.92 4.59 -42.90
CA LEU A 65 -25.90 4.83 -43.96
C LEU A 65 -26.16 3.58 -44.80
N PRO A 66 -27.33 3.46 -45.47
CA PRO A 66 -27.59 2.36 -46.39
C PRO A 66 -26.54 2.30 -47.51
N ARG A 67 -26.00 1.09 -47.77
CA ARG A 67 -24.85 0.88 -48.68
C ARG A 67 -25.10 1.22 -50.16
N ALA A 68 -26.37 1.39 -50.55
CA ALA A 68 -26.78 1.79 -51.90
C ALA A 68 -26.85 3.32 -52.08
N THR A 69 -26.50 4.10 -51.07
CA THR A 69 -26.50 5.57 -51.14
C THR A 69 -25.17 6.10 -51.67
N THR A 70 -25.24 7.18 -52.44
CA THR A 70 -24.06 7.88 -52.96
C THR A 70 -23.21 8.48 -51.83
N GLU A 71 -23.81 8.80 -50.68
CA GLU A 71 -23.06 9.24 -49.49
C GLU A 71 -22.20 8.13 -48.87
N TYR A 72 -22.70 6.88 -48.85
CA TYR A 72 -21.93 5.73 -48.38
C TYR A 72 -20.75 5.43 -49.32
N GLU A 73 -20.97 5.45 -50.64
CA GLU A 73 -19.90 5.22 -51.62
C GLU A 73 -18.80 6.28 -51.54
N ASN A 74 -19.18 7.57 -51.47
CA ASN A 74 -18.21 8.67 -51.32
C ASN A 74 -17.45 8.61 -49.99
N GLY A 75 -18.10 8.18 -48.91
CA GLY A 75 -17.47 7.95 -47.62
C GLY A 75 -16.49 6.78 -47.66
N LEU A 76 -16.88 5.69 -48.32
CA LEU A 76 -16.07 4.48 -48.48
C LEU A 76 -14.80 4.75 -49.30
N ASP A 77 -14.90 5.49 -50.40
CA ASP A 77 -13.72 5.81 -51.22
C ASP A 77 -12.73 6.70 -50.45
N LYS A 78 -13.22 7.71 -49.73
CA LYS A 78 -12.38 8.54 -48.84
C LYS A 78 -11.71 7.72 -47.75
N PHE A 79 -12.44 6.77 -47.17
CA PHE A 79 -11.90 5.87 -46.15
C PHE A 79 -10.77 4.98 -46.68
N LEU A 80 -10.97 4.38 -47.85
CA LEU A 80 -9.95 3.55 -48.49
C LEU A 80 -8.73 4.39 -48.87
N ASP A 81 -8.92 5.61 -49.38
CA ASP A 81 -7.81 6.54 -49.63
C ASP A 81 -7.01 6.83 -48.36
N PHE A 82 -7.70 7.10 -47.25
CA PHE A 82 -7.07 7.39 -45.98
C PHE A 82 -6.28 6.19 -45.44
N ILE A 83 -6.91 5.02 -45.28
CA ILE A 83 -6.26 3.86 -44.66
C ILE A 83 -5.11 3.31 -45.51
N PHE A 84 -5.25 3.27 -46.85
CA PHE A 84 -4.13 2.85 -47.69
C PHE A 84 -2.98 3.85 -47.71
N SER A 85 -3.21 5.13 -47.36
CA SER A 85 -2.16 6.14 -47.22
C SER A 85 -1.45 6.11 -45.84
N THR A 86 -2.09 5.57 -44.80
CA THR A 86 -1.58 5.64 -43.41
C THR A 86 -1.20 4.28 -42.80
N GLU A 87 -1.91 3.19 -43.14
CA GLU A 87 -1.75 1.87 -42.52
C GLU A 87 -1.46 0.72 -43.51
N GLY A 88 -1.43 1.01 -44.81
CA GLY A 88 -1.17 0.01 -45.84
C GLY A 88 0.23 -0.59 -45.74
N LYS A 89 0.35 -1.90 -45.47
CA LYS A 89 1.60 -2.66 -45.59
C LYS A 89 1.57 -3.43 -46.91
N ASN A 90 2.56 -3.22 -47.78
CA ASN A 90 2.68 -3.90 -49.09
C ASN A 90 1.42 -3.78 -49.99
N GLY A 91 0.67 -2.67 -49.91
CA GLY A 91 -0.53 -2.47 -50.73
C GLY A 91 -1.76 -3.26 -50.26
N GLN A 92 -1.78 -3.73 -49.01
CA GLN A 92 -2.91 -4.40 -48.37
C GLN A 92 -3.25 -3.75 -47.02
N ILE A 93 -4.50 -3.91 -46.59
CA ILE A 93 -5.00 -3.45 -45.28
C ILE A 93 -5.68 -4.60 -44.55
N SER A 94 -5.73 -4.53 -43.22
CA SER A 94 -6.60 -5.41 -42.46
C SER A 94 -8.07 -5.03 -42.70
N CYS A 95 -8.86 -5.96 -43.25
CA CYS A 95 -10.22 -5.68 -43.70
C CYS A 95 -11.20 -5.52 -42.51
N PRO A 96 -11.86 -4.34 -42.34
CA PRO A 96 -12.79 -4.11 -41.24
C PRO A 96 -14.23 -4.55 -41.52
N CYS A 97 -14.44 -5.39 -42.54
CA CYS A 97 -15.77 -5.93 -42.82
C CYS A 97 -16.18 -6.96 -41.75
N ILE A 98 -17.48 -7.23 -41.63
CA ILE A 98 -18.02 -8.17 -40.64
C ILE A 98 -17.35 -9.55 -40.77
N ASP A 99 -17.18 -10.05 -41.99
CA ASP A 99 -16.66 -11.40 -42.24
C ASP A 99 -15.15 -11.52 -41.96
N CYS A 100 -14.38 -10.46 -42.23
CA CYS A 100 -12.93 -10.45 -42.03
C CYS A 100 -12.53 -10.03 -40.61
N SER A 101 -13.35 -9.25 -39.91
CA SER A 101 -13.15 -8.82 -38.52
C SER A 101 -11.73 -8.29 -38.19
N ASN A 102 -11.10 -7.54 -39.10
CA ASN A 102 -9.70 -7.06 -38.99
C ASN A 102 -8.63 -8.17 -38.83
N GLN A 103 -8.88 -9.38 -39.35
CA GLN A 103 -7.90 -10.48 -39.31
C GLN A 103 -7.33 -10.85 -40.68
N ILE A 104 -7.98 -10.44 -41.77
CA ILE A 104 -7.60 -10.80 -43.14
C ILE A 104 -7.05 -9.56 -43.85
N TRP A 105 -5.82 -9.69 -44.38
CA TRP A 105 -5.18 -8.65 -45.19
C TRP A 105 -5.63 -8.78 -46.64
N VAL A 106 -6.27 -7.73 -47.15
CA VAL A 106 -6.84 -7.69 -48.50
C VAL A 106 -6.33 -6.47 -49.25
N ASP A 107 -6.35 -6.53 -50.58
CA ASP A 107 -6.05 -5.35 -51.39
C ASP A 107 -7.21 -4.36 -51.40
N ARG A 108 -7.00 -3.22 -52.07
CA ARG A 108 -7.96 -2.11 -52.06
C ARG A 108 -9.30 -2.46 -52.72
N GLU A 109 -9.28 -3.20 -53.81
CA GLU A 109 -10.50 -3.57 -54.54
C GLU A 109 -11.29 -4.63 -53.77
N GLU A 110 -10.59 -5.56 -53.14
CA GLU A 110 -11.19 -6.58 -52.29
C GLU A 110 -11.76 -5.98 -50.99
N ALA A 111 -11.05 -5.04 -50.34
CA ALA A 111 -11.58 -4.26 -49.21
C ALA A 111 -12.83 -3.48 -49.60
N ARG A 112 -12.82 -2.81 -50.75
CA ARG A 112 -13.97 -2.06 -51.25
C ARG A 112 -15.18 -2.96 -51.45
N THR A 113 -14.98 -4.10 -52.10
CA THR A 113 -16.03 -5.10 -52.34
C THR A 113 -16.60 -5.64 -51.03
N HIS A 114 -15.73 -6.00 -50.08
CA HIS A 114 -16.16 -6.49 -48.76
C HIS A 114 -16.97 -5.44 -48.00
N LEU A 115 -16.54 -4.18 -47.98
CA LEU A 115 -17.26 -3.12 -47.27
C LEU A 115 -18.55 -2.72 -47.98
N GLN A 116 -18.63 -2.84 -49.30
CA GLN A 116 -19.85 -2.56 -50.06
C GLN A 116 -20.89 -3.70 -49.96
N CYS A 117 -20.46 -4.96 -49.93
CA CYS A 117 -21.36 -6.12 -49.87
C CYS A 117 -21.74 -6.49 -48.43
N VAL A 118 -20.75 -6.54 -47.53
CA VAL A 118 -20.86 -7.06 -46.16
C VAL A 118 -21.03 -5.92 -45.14
N GLY A 119 -20.31 -4.81 -45.33
CA GLY A 119 -20.33 -3.65 -44.43
C GLY A 119 -19.32 -3.75 -43.28
N PHE A 120 -19.18 -2.66 -42.52
CA PHE A 120 -18.24 -2.55 -41.39
C PHE A 120 -18.69 -3.37 -40.17
N ILE A 121 -17.72 -3.87 -39.40
CA ILE A 121 -17.96 -4.40 -38.06
C ILE A 121 -18.60 -3.32 -37.16
N LYS A 122 -19.61 -3.71 -36.38
CA LYS A 122 -20.39 -2.79 -35.54
C LYS A 122 -19.48 -2.11 -34.51
N GLY A 123 -19.47 -0.77 -34.51
CA GLY A 123 -18.64 0.03 -33.60
C GLY A 123 -17.22 0.34 -34.11
N TYR A 124 -16.90 0.02 -35.37
CA TYR A 124 -15.63 0.42 -35.99
C TYR A 124 -15.45 1.94 -35.91
N ARG A 125 -14.31 2.38 -35.35
CA ARG A 125 -13.90 3.79 -35.27
C ARG A 125 -12.48 3.91 -35.78
N ILE A 126 -12.27 4.86 -36.71
CA ILE A 126 -10.93 5.28 -37.11
C ILE A 126 -10.38 6.17 -35.99
N ALA A 127 -9.83 5.54 -34.97
CA ALA A 127 -8.95 6.19 -34.01
C ALA A 127 -7.57 5.54 -34.17
N PRO A 128 -6.46 6.25 -33.92
CA PRO A 128 -5.18 5.58 -33.76
C PRO A 128 -5.35 4.58 -32.62
N PHE A 129 -5.52 3.30 -32.97
CA PHE A 129 -5.52 2.19 -32.04
C PHE A 129 -4.09 2.08 -31.51
N ILE A 130 -3.78 2.90 -30.50
CA ILE A 130 -2.94 2.41 -29.42
C ILE A 130 -3.88 1.47 -28.65
N SER A 131 -3.96 0.23 -29.11
CA SER A 131 -4.42 -0.84 -28.26
C SER A 131 -3.47 -0.88 -27.07
N GLU A 132 -3.99 -0.61 -25.87
CA GLU A 132 -3.48 -1.24 -24.66
C GLU A 132 -3.77 -2.75 -24.72
N SER A 133 -3.29 -3.41 -25.76
CA SER A 133 -2.77 -4.76 -25.65
C SER A 133 -1.32 -4.59 -25.24
N CYS A 134 -0.88 -5.42 -24.30
CA CYS A 134 0.53 -5.53 -23.94
C CYS A 134 1.28 -6.21 -25.11
N GLU A 135 1.28 -5.61 -26.28
CA GLU A 135 2.25 -5.91 -27.33
C GLU A 135 3.40 -4.94 -27.13
N THR A 136 4.44 -5.45 -26.48
CA THR A 136 5.78 -4.88 -26.57
C THR A 136 6.05 -4.56 -28.04
N PRO A 137 6.21 -3.28 -28.42
CA PRO A 137 6.85 -2.99 -29.68
C PRO A 137 8.22 -3.66 -29.59
N MET A 138 8.54 -4.58 -30.50
CA MET A 138 9.92 -4.98 -30.74
C MET A 138 10.67 -3.80 -31.40
N LEU A 139 10.79 -2.72 -30.64
CA LEU A 139 11.84 -1.72 -30.77
C LEU A 139 13.00 -2.26 -29.95
N ASP A 140 14.21 -2.22 -30.49
CA ASP A 140 15.42 -2.66 -29.79
C ASP A 140 15.43 -2.10 -28.35
N ALA A 141 15.17 -2.97 -27.37
CA ALA A 141 14.99 -2.60 -25.98
C ALA A 141 16.36 -2.35 -25.34
N GLU A 142 16.96 -1.21 -25.64
CA GLU A 142 18.19 -0.75 -25.00
C GLU A 142 17.89 -0.06 -23.66
N ASP A 143 18.85 -0.09 -22.73
CA ASP A 143 18.71 0.62 -21.45
C ASP A 143 18.80 2.14 -21.66
N ASP A 144 17.82 2.90 -21.12
CA ASP A 144 17.80 4.37 -21.12
C ASP A 144 18.65 4.97 -19.97
N MET A 145 19.89 4.47 -19.83
CA MET A 145 20.78 4.94 -18.77
C MET A 145 21.21 6.40 -18.96
N GLN A 146 21.11 6.92 -20.19
CA GLN A 146 21.37 8.33 -20.46
C GLN A 146 20.26 9.20 -19.88
N GLY A 147 19.00 8.82 -20.07
CA GLY A 147 17.85 9.45 -19.42
C GLY A 147 17.96 9.39 -17.89
N LEU A 148 18.39 8.27 -17.32
CA LEU A 148 18.60 8.15 -15.87
C LEU A 148 19.54 9.21 -15.32
N VAL A 149 20.67 9.42 -16.00
CA VAL A 149 21.70 10.32 -15.51
C VAL A 149 21.30 11.78 -15.73
N HIS A 150 20.63 12.07 -16.84
CA HIS A 150 19.99 13.37 -17.05
C HIS A 150 18.99 13.65 -15.91
N ASP A 151 18.07 12.73 -15.65
CA ASP A 151 17.00 12.93 -14.66
C ASP A 151 17.51 12.92 -13.22
N ALA A 152 18.60 12.20 -12.92
CA ALA A 152 19.18 12.16 -11.58
C ALA A 152 20.00 13.42 -11.23
N PHE A 153 20.52 14.15 -12.22
CA PHE A 153 21.54 15.17 -11.96
C PHE A 153 21.49 16.44 -12.81
N ASN A 154 20.89 16.45 -14.01
CA ASN A 154 20.73 17.67 -14.80
C ASN A 154 19.64 18.61 -14.22
N GLY A 155 18.81 18.18 -13.26
CA GLY A 155 17.93 19.10 -12.53
C GLY A 155 18.62 19.87 -11.38
N PHE A 156 19.95 19.76 -11.23
CA PHE A 156 20.75 20.51 -10.25
C PHE A 156 21.71 21.53 -10.90
N GLY A 157 21.56 21.86 -12.19
CA GLY A 157 22.39 22.85 -12.88
C GLY A 157 21.81 23.28 -14.22
N GLU A 158 21.70 24.59 -14.41
CA GLU A 158 21.02 25.30 -15.49
C GLU A 158 21.41 24.91 -16.93
N ASN A 159 20.38 24.90 -17.79
CA ASN A 159 20.32 25.42 -19.16
C ASN A 159 21.64 25.57 -19.94
N ILE A 160 21.92 24.65 -20.85
CA ILE A 160 22.78 24.92 -22.01
C ILE A 160 22.11 24.36 -23.28
N HIS A 161 21.41 25.22 -23.99
CA HIS A 161 21.26 25.28 -25.46
C HIS A 161 20.90 26.77 -25.73
N GLU A 162 21.46 27.51 -26.69
CA GLU A 162 22.20 27.19 -27.90
C GLU A 162 22.81 28.50 -28.48
N ASN A 163 23.82 28.37 -29.35
CA ASN A 163 24.18 29.23 -30.48
C ASN A 163 24.37 30.77 -30.31
N GLU A 164 25.64 31.17 -30.50
CA GLU A 164 26.18 32.35 -31.21
C GLU A 164 25.40 33.69 -31.24
N ILE A 165 25.90 34.72 -30.53
CA ILE A 165 26.63 35.91 -31.04
C ILE A 165 26.69 36.99 -29.92
N GLY A 166 27.90 37.39 -29.51
CA GLY A 166 28.21 38.76 -29.02
C GLY A 166 28.28 39.03 -27.49
N THR A 167 29.51 38.99 -26.93
CA THR A 167 30.15 39.93 -25.95
C THR A 167 29.26 40.80 -25.03
N GLN A 168 29.41 40.94 -23.70
CA GLN A 168 30.57 40.91 -22.79
C GLN A 168 30.12 40.67 -21.31
N ASN A 169 30.95 39.92 -20.57
CA ASN A 169 31.26 39.95 -19.12
C ASN A 169 30.17 40.22 -18.07
N GLU A 170 29.81 39.16 -17.32
CA GLU A 170 29.78 39.18 -15.86
C GLU A 170 30.16 37.78 -15.32
N SER A 171 30.82 37.78 -14.16
CA SER A 171 31.68 36.71 -13.62
C SER A 171 31.07 35.31 -13.61
N GLN A 172 31.60 34.43 -14.47
CA GLN A 172 31.44 32.98 -14.41
C GLN A 172 31.96 32.45 -13.06
N SER A 173 31.06 31.97 -12.21
CA SER A 173 31.47 31.13 -11.08
C SER A 173 31.67 29.70 -11.57
N MET A 174 32.87 29.17 -11.34
CA MET A 174 33.26 27.81 -11.72
C MET A 174 32.39 26.74 -11.03
N PRO A 175 32.15 25.58 -11.68
CA PRO A 175 31.40 24.49 -11.07
C PRO A 175 32.05 24.07 -9.75
N ASN A 176 31.22 23.92 -8.71
CA ASN A 176 31.69 23.53 -7.40
C ASN A 176 32.48 22.20 -7.48
N THR A 177 33.35 21.96 -6.50
CA THR A 177 34.27 20.82 -6.48
C THR A 177 33.55 19.44 -6.50
N ASN A 178 32.25 19.39 -6.18
CA ASN A 178 31.41 18.19 -6.28
C ASN A 178 30.84 18.00 -7.70
N ALA A 179 30.43 19.06 -8.39
CA ALA A 179 29.98 19.03 -9.79
C ALA A 179 31.11 18.57 -10.73
N LYS A 180 32.37 18.96 -10.48
CA LYS A 180 33.53 18.48 -11.24
C LYS A 180 33.85 16.99 -11.01
N LYS A 181 33.60 16.45 -9.82
CA LYS A 181 33.71 15.00 -9.55
C LYS A 181 32.57 14.21 -10.21
N PHE A 182 31.40 14.84 -10.27
CA PHE A 182 30.19 14.33 -10.86
C PHE A 182 30.30 14.17 -12.39
N TYR A 183 30.72 15.19 -13.15
CA TYR A 183 30.92 15.08 -14.61
C TYR A 183 31.95 14.00 -14.99
N LYS A 184 32.97 13.79 -14.15
CA LYS A 184 33.97 12.73 -14.33
C LYS A 184 33.41 11.32 -14.08
N ALA A 185 32.57 11.14 -13.05
CA ALA A 185 31.87 9.87 -12.80
C ALA A 185 30.84 9.55 -13.90
N LEU A 186 30.26 10.59 -14.49
CA LEU A 186 29.31 10.56 -15.61
C LEU A 186 29.96 10.15 -16.94
N GLU A 187 31.14 10.68 -17.25
CA GLU A 187 31.96 10.25 -18.39
C GLU A 187 32.45 8.81 -18.22
N ASP A 188 32.86 8.41 -17.01
CA ASP A 188 33.25 7.03 -16.73
C ASP A 188 32.06 6.05 -16.81
N ALA A 189 30.85 6.49 -16.46
CA ALA A 189 29.60 5.74 -16.55
C ALA A 189 29.11 5.51 -17.98
N LYS A 190 29.43 6.42 -18.92
CA LYS A 190 29.12 6.32 -20.36
C LYS A 190 30.11 5.47 -21.14
N LYS A 191 31.27 5.14 -20.55
CA LYS A 191 32.25 4.25 -21.21
C LYS A 191 31.65 2.87 -21.42
N GLU A 192 31.96 2.30 -22.58
CA GLU A 192 31.75 0.88 -22.84
C GLU A 192 32.41 0.07 -21.73
N LEU A 193 31.76 -1.02 -21.29
CA LEU A 193 32.29 -1.87 -20.23
C LEU A 193 33.72 -2.34 -20.52
N TYR A 194 34.00 -2.64 -21.78
CA TYR A 194 35.31 -2.87 -22.39
C TYR A 194 35.25 -2.38 -23.85
N PRO A 195 36.39 -2.10 -24.51
CA PRO A 195 36.40 -1.63 -25.89
C PRO A 195 35.62 -2.55 -26.86
N GLY A 196 34.65 -2.00 -27.58
CA GLY A 196 33.74 -2.70 -28.49
C GLY A 196 32.45 -3.23 -27.84
N CYS A 197 32.22 -3.00 -26.54
CA CYS A 197 31.02 -3.46 -25.84
C CYS A 197 29.83 -2.52 -26.10
N LYS A 198 29.12 -2.74 -27.20
CA LYS A 198 27.95 -1.94 -27.57
C LYS A 198 26.73 -2.15 -26.67
N LYS A 199 26.63 -3.32 -26.01
CA LYS A 199 25.45 -3.69 -25.22
C LYS A 199 25.45 -3.13 -23.79
N PHE A 200 26.62 -2.90 -23.19
CA PHE A 200 26.72 -2.47 -21.80
C PHE A 200 27.71 -1.33 -21.64
N SER A 201 27.22 -0.22 -21.06
CA SER A 201 28.08 0.74 -20.38
C SER A 201 28.50 0.21 -19.00
N VAL A 202 29.56 0.78 -18.43
CA VAL A 202 29.98 0.48 -17.05
C VAL A 202 28.82 0.68 -16.07
N LEU A 203 28.04 1.75 -16.23
CA LEU A 203 26.92 2.07 -15.36
C LEU A 203 25.74 1.09 -15.49
N SER A 204 25.31 0.78 -16.72
CA SER A 204 24.25 -0.22 -16.97
C SER A 204 24.63 -1.57 -16.34
N PHE A 205 25.87 -2.01 -16.57
CA PHE A 205 26.37 -3.28 -16.04
C PHE A 205 26.36 -3.32 -14.51
N ILE A 206 26.83 -2.25 -13.85
CA ILE A 206 26.86 -2.15 -12.39
C ILE A 206 25.45 -2.15 -11.80
N ILE A 207 24.53 -1.38 -12.38
CA ILE A 207 23.14 -1.30 -11.91
C ILE A 207 22.46 -2.65 -12.07
N ARG A 208 22.60 -3.34 -13.22
CA ARG A 208 22.05 -4.68 -13.42
C ARG A 208 22.62 -5.71 -12.44
N LEU A 209 23.93 -5.68 -12.18
CA LEU A 209 24.57 -6.57 -11.21
C LEU A 209 24.04 -6.33 -9.79
N PHE A 210 23.98 -5.08 -9.35
CA PHE A 210 23.54 -4.75 -8.00
C PHE A 210 22.04 -4.93 -7.81
N HIS A 211 21.26 -4.66 -8.84
CA HIS A 211 19.85 -4.98 -8.90
C HIS A 211 19.61 -6.49 -8.75
N SER A 212 20.37 -7.32 -9.46
CA SER A 212 20.35 -8.78 -9.33
C SER A 212 20.71 -9.24 -7.91
N LYS A 213 21.67 -8.59 -7.27
CA LYS A 213 22.01 -8.85 -5.85
C LYS A 213 20.80 -8.61 -4.95
N CYS A 214 20.11 -7.49 -5.12
CA CYS A 214 19.03 -7.05 -4.26
C CYS A 214 17.76 -7.89 -4.48
N ILE A 215 17.35 -8.08 -5.74
CA ILE A 215 16.21 -8.94 -6.09
C ILE A 215 16.48 -10.40 -5.68
N GLY A 216 17.67 -10.92 -5.98
CA GLY A 216 18.10 -12.26 -5.62
C GLY A 216 18.44 -12.45 -4.14
N LYS A 217 18.40 -11.38 -3.33
CA LYS A 217 18.76 -11.37 -1.89
C LYS A 217 20.13 -12.01 -1.61
N CYS A 218 21.08 -11.84 -2.52
CA CYS A 218 22.40 -12.43 -2.43
C CYS A 218 23.19 -11.77 -1.28
N ASN A 219 23.77 -12.59 -0.39
CA ASN A 219 24.58 -12.08 0.71
C ASN A 219 25.88 -11.42 0.21
N ASP A 220 26.49 -10.56 1.02
CA ASP A 220 27.68 -9.79 0.61
C ASP A 220 28.87 -10.69 0.27
N LYS A 221 29.09 -11.77 1.02
CA LYS A 221 30.18 -12.69 0.76
C LYS A 221 30.03 -13.37 -0.60
N GLY A 222 28.86 -13.94 -0.87
CA GLY A 222 28.56 -14.64 -2.14
C GLY A 222 28.64 -13.69 -3.33
N PHE A 223 28.12 -12.47 -3.19
CA PHE A 223 28.22 -11.49 -4.25
C PHE A 223 29.65 -11.01 -4.49
N SER A 224 30.45 -10.80 -3.44
CA SER A 224 31.88 -10.49 -3.59
C SER A 224 32.65 -11.60 -4.32
N MET A 225 32.36 -12.87 -4.00
CA MET A 225 32.96 -14.00 -4.70
C MET A 225 32.61 -13.99 -6.18
N MET A 226 31.33 -13.80 -6.52
CA MET A 226 30.86 -13.69 -7.90
C MET A 226 31.51 -12.50 -8.63
N LEU A 227 31.61 -11.34 -7.98
CA LEU A 227 32.26 -10.15 -8.54
C LEU A 227 33.73 -10.41 -8.84
N ASN A 228 34.45 -11.12 -7.96
CA ASN A 228 35.84 -11.51 -8.20
C ASN A 228 35.96 -12.47 -9.38
N THR A 229 35.08 -13.48 -9.48
CA THR A 229 35.05 -14.39 -10.63
C THR A 229 34.79 -13.66 -11.94
N LEU A 230 33.87 -12.69 -11.97
CA LEU A 230 33.62 -11.87 -13.17
C LEU A 230 34.84 -11.05 -13.56
N ARG A 231 35.60 -10.53 -12.60
CA ARG A 231 36.85 -9.79 -12.87
C ARG A 231 37.94 -10.67 -13.44
N GLU A 232 38.07 -11.89 -12.93
CA GLU A 232 39.02 -12.88 -13.46
C GLU A 232 38.64 -13.33 -14.88
N ALA A 233 37.34 -13.54 -15.14
CA ALA A 233 36.85 -13.94 -16.45
C ALA A 233 36.94 -12.81 -17.50
N PHE A 234 36.77 -11.54 -17.09
CA PHE A 234 36.77 -10.38 -17.97
C PHE A 234 37.79 -9.33 -17.52
N PRO A 235 39.11 -9.60 -17.65
CA PRO A 235 40.17 -8.73 -17.11
C PRO A 235 40.26 -7.36 -17.80
N TYR A 236 39.74 -7.25 -19.02
CA TYR A 236 39.71 -6.01 -19.81
C TYR A 236 38.45 -5.16 -19.53
N ALA A 237 37.51 -5.66 -18.74
CA ALA A 237 36.27 -4.96 -18.39
C ALA A 237 36.45 -4.09 -17.15
N SER A 238 35.86 -2.89 -17.16
CA SER A 238 35.90 -1.91 -16.07
C SER A 238 34.94 -2.28 -14.93
N ILE A 239 35.11 -3.46 -14.35
CA ILE A 239 34.29 -4.00 -13.26
C ILE A 239 34.83 -3.50 -11.91
N PRO A 240 33.96 -3.01 -10.98
CA PRO A 240 34.39 -2.50 -9.68
C PRO A 240 35.25 -3.49 -8.89
N LYS A 241 36.31 -2.99 -8.23
CA LYS A 241 37.29 -3.85 -7.57
C LYS A 241 36.75 -4.53 -6.32
N SER A 242 35.71 -3.96 -5.73
CA SER A 242 35.09 -4.46 -4.51
C SER A 242 33.60 -4.12 -4.47
N LEU A 243 32.88 -4.81 -3.59
CA LEU A 243 31.52 -4.42 -3.21
C LEU A 243 31.44 -2.99 -2.65
N TYR A 244 32.52 -2.50 -2.06
CA TYR A 244 32.59 -1.14 -1.54
C TYR A 244 32.61 -0.11 -2.68
N ASP A 245 33.45 -0.33 -3.69
CA ASP A 245 33.54 0.56 -4.87
C ASP A 245 32.22 0.59 -5.63
N LEU A 246 31.58 -0.57 -5.76
CA LEU A 246 30.26 -0.67 -6.37
C LEU A 246 29.21 0.13 -5.58
N ARG A 247 29.18 -0.01 -4.25
CA ARG A 247 28.27 0.75 -3.39
C ARG A 247 28.54 2.25 -3.43
N LYS A 248 29.79 2.65 -3.64
CA LYS A 248 30.17 4.07 -3.77
C LYS A 248 29.51 4.67 -5.01
N ILE A 249 29.57 4.00 -6.15
CA ILE A 249 28.91 4.45 -7.39
C ILE A 249 27.38 4.56 -7.19
N ILE A 250 26.75 3.55 -6.59
CA ILE A 250 25.31 3.59 -6.29
C ILE A 250 24.95 4.72 -5.33
N ARG A 251 25.79 5.00 -4.33
CA ARG A 251 25.58 6.12 -3.39
C ARG A 251 25.70 7.48 -4.04
N GLU A 252 26.50 7.61 -5.11
CA GLU A 252 26.61 8.85 -5.87
C GLU A 252 25.33 9.14 -6.69
N LEU A 253 24.57 8.10 -7.07
CA LEU A 253 23.26 8.21 -7.75
C LEU A 253 22.08 8.31 -6.75
N GLY A 254 22.24 7.74 -5.57
CA GLY A 254 21.23 7.65 -4.52
C GLY A 254 21.09 8.92 -3.69
N LEU A 255 19.98 9.05 -2.96
CA LEU A 255 19.85 10.08 -1.93
C LEU A 255 20.55 9.63 -0.64
N SER A 256 20.93 10.60 0.19
CA SER A 256 21.51 10.34 1.51
C SER A 256 20.44 10.37 2.61
N TYR A 257 20.90 10.14 3.84
CA TYR A 257 20.16 10.40 5.07
C TYR A 257 21.07 11.07 6.09
N ASP A 258 20.50 11.89 6.95
CA ASP A 258 21.17 12.58 8.04
C ASP A 258 21.08 11.77 9.33
N LYS A 259 22.13 11.90 10.14
CA LYS A 259 22.17 11.34 11.50
C LYS A 259 21.99 12.49 12.48
N ILE A 260 20.88 12.48 13.19
CA ILE A 260 20.56 13.48 14.20
C ILE A 260 20.65 12.80 15.55
N ASP A 261 21.51 13.30 16.43
CA ASP A 261 21.58 12.78 17.80
C ASP A 261 20.32 13.19 18.56
N ALA A 262 19.84 12.29 19.43
CA ALA A 262 18.69 12.52 20.28
C ALA A 262 19.05 12.29 21.75
N CYS A 263 18.36 12.98 22.64
CA CYS A 263 18.46 12.69 24.07
C CYS A 263 18.11 11.21 24.34
N PRO A 264 18.88 10.46 25.17
CA PRO A 264 18.55 9.08 25.53
C PRO A 264 17.15 8.90 26.13
N ASN A 265 16.65 9.96 26.76
CA ASN A 265 15.34 10.03 27.41
C ASN A 265 14.24 10.63 26.51
N ASP A 266 14.49 10.83 25.22
CA ASP A 266 13.49 11.31 24.24
C ASP A 266 12.98 12.72 24.50
N CYS A 267 13.77 13.58 25.16
CA CYS A 267 13.34 14.92 25.53
C CYS A 267 13.49 15.96 24.39
N MET A 268 14.54 15.82 23.58
CA MET A 268 14.90 16.77 22.51
C MET A 268 15.83 16.14 21.48
N LEU A 269 15.91 16.75 20.29
CA LEU A 269 16.94 16.49 19.28
C LEU A 269 18.11 17.48 19.40
N TYR A 270 19.33 17.01 19.16
CA TYR A 270 20.51 17.87 18.99
C TYR A 270 20.58 18.35 17.53
N TRP A 271 19.61 19.18 17.17
CA TRP A 271 19.35 19.64 15.81
C TRP A 271 19.12 21.16 15.78
N LYS A 272 19.41 21.79 14.62
CA LYS A 272 19.41 23.26 14.44
C LYS A 272 20.16 23.98 15.58
N GLU A 273 19.48 24.82 16.35
CA GLU A 273 20.02 25.60 17.47
C GLU A 273 20.67 24.73 18.55
N ASN A 274 20.16 23.50 18.72
CA ASN A 274 20.65 22.55 19.72
C ASN A 274 21.80 21.67 19.22
N SER A 275 22.23 21.83 17.97
CA SER A 275 23.24 20.96 17.32
C SER A 275 24.60 20.94 18.00
N LYS A 276 24.98 22.02 18.69
CA LYS A 276 26.25 22.16 19.40
C LYS A 276 26.18 21.74 20.87
N LYS A 277 24.99 21.48 21.41
CA LYS A 277 24.82 21.08 22.81
C LYS A 277 25.38 19.68 23.05
N THR A 278 25.93 19.50 24.24
CA THR A 278 26.53 18.24 24.72
C THR A 278 25.64 17.54 25.76
N GLU A 279 24.65 18.23 26.30
CA GLU A 279 23.69 17.73 27.29
C GLU A 279 22.26 18.20 26.98
N CYS A 280 21.28 17.52 27.57
CA CYS A 280 19.86 17.78 27.36
C CYS A 280 19.35 18.90 28.29
N ASP A 281 18.65 19.90 27.76
CA ASP A 281 18.12 21.02 28.57
C ASP A 281 17.04 20.59 29.57
N ILE A 282 16.37 19.46 29.32
CA ILE A 282 15.19 19.03 30.10
C ILE A 282 15.58 18.04 31.20
N CYS A 283 16.46 17.09 30.90
CA CYS A 283 16.82 16.02 31.84
C CYS A 283 18.32 15.96 32.16
N HIS A 284 19.12 16.91 31.64
CA HIS A 284 20.56 17.04 31.86
C HIS A 284 21.39 15.80 31.52
N THR A 285 20.80 14.85 30.79
CA THR A 285 21.50 13.64 30.36
C THR A 285 22.44 13.99 29.22
N SER A 286 23.67 13.47 29.28
CA SER A 286 24.66 13.63 28.21
C SER A 286 24.17 13.11 26.86
N ARG A 287 24.54 13.83 25.81
CA ARG A 287 24.33 13.45 24.41
C ARG A 287 25.07 12.17 24.03
N TYR A 288 26.23 11.94 24.65
CA TYR A 288 27.17 10.90 24.24
C TYR A 288 27.09 9.67 25.14
N LYS A 289 27.55 8.53 24.64
CA LYS A 289 27.70 7.33 25.48
C LYS A 289 28.83 7.53 26.49
N ALA A 290 28.63 7.04 27.70
CA ALA A 290 29.71 6.89 28.67
C ALA A 290 30.73 5.89 28.13
N ASN A 291 32.01 6.27 28.09
CA ASN A 291 33.10 5.33 27.85
C ASN A 291 33.56 4.78 29.20
N GLU A 292 33.68 3.46 29.34
CA GLU A 292 34.16 2.82 30.58
C GLU A 292 35.63 3.15 30.92
N ASN A 293 36.34 3.88 30.05
CA ASN A 293 37.76 4.23 30.19
C ASN A 293 38.03 5.74 30.38
N ASP A 294 37.02 6.54 30.74
CA ASP A 294 37.17 8.01 30.89
C ASP A 294 36.83 8.43 32.33
N PRO A 295 37.80 8.44 33.26
CA PRO A 295 37.68 9.20 34.49
C PRO A 295 38.11 10.64 34.22
N ASP A 296 37.13 11.54 34.25
CA ASP A 296 37.26 13.00 34.27
C ASP A 296 37.90 13.71 33.07
N ASP A 297 37.46 14.96 32.92
CA ASP A 297 37.82 15.93 31.90
C ASP A 297 39.32 15.99 31.55
N GLU A 298 39.58 16.26 30.27
CA GLU A 298 40.84 16.79 29.72
C GLU A 298 42.13 16.15 30.24
N LEU A 299 42.44 14.94 29.75
CA LEU A 299 43.84 14.52 29.59
C LEU A 299 44.12 14.24 28.12
N THR A 300 44.66 15.25 27.44
CA THR A 300 45.48 15.05 26.25
C THR A 300 46.57 14.03 26.58
N ILE A 301 46.45 12.82 26.06
CA ILE A 301 47.57 11.86 26.00
C ILE A 301 48.54 12.41 24.95
N PRO A 302 49.75 12.86 25.32
CA PRO A 302 50.69 13.43 24.38
C PRO A 302 51.45 12.27 23.71
N ASP A 303 50.82 11.58 22.74
CA ASP A 303 51.58 11.00 21.60
C ASP A 303 50.75 10.31 20.48
N THR A 304 49.44 10.49 20.40
CA THR A 304 48.71 10.07 19.19
C THR A 304 47.58 11.03 18.86
N ASP A 305 47.65 11.65 17.68
CA ASP A 305 46.61 12.49 17.05
C ASP A 305 45.31 11.73 16.71
N LYS A 306 44.79 10.93 17.63
CA LYS A 306 43.49 10.25 17.51
C LYS A 306 42.52 10.87 18.50
N LYS A 307 41.87 11.98 18.10
CA LYS A 307 40.66 12.48 18.76
C LYS A 307 39.68 11.32 18.93
N ILE A 308 39.39 10.92 20.19
CA ILE A 308 38.37 9.92 20.49
C ILE A 308 37.04 10.48 19.97
N LYS A 309 36.48 9.82 18.95
CA LYS A 309 35.24 10.28 18.30
C LYS A 309 34.08 10.04 19.26
N LYS A 310 33.56 11.10 19.89
CA LYS A 310 32.37 11.04 20.75
C LYS A 310 31.18 10.48 19.95
N ILE A 311 30.54 9.43 20.47
CA ILE A 311 29.43 8.72 19.80
C ILE A 311 28.11 9.09 20.48
N GLY A 312 27.15 9.61 19.71
CA GLY A 312 25.81 9.89 20.18
C GLY A 312 25.16 8.65 20.82
N ALA A 313 24.55 8.84 21.99
CA ALA A 313 23.93 7.75 22.74
C ALA A 313 22.70 7.19 22.02
N LYS A 314 21.91 8.08 21.40
CA LYS A 314 20.74 7.74 20.57
C LYS A 314 20.78 8.57 19.28
N VAL A 315 20.48 7.94 18.15
CA VAL A 315 20.63 8.55 16.81
C VAL A 315 19.38 8.29 15.97
N LEU A 316 18.62 9.36 15.71
CA LEU A 316 17.58 9.41 14.69
C LEU A 316 18.25 9.40 13.31
N ARG A 317 17.67 8.65 12.38
CA ARG A 317 18.03 8.75 10.96
C ARG A 317 16.91 9.45 10.22
N HIS A 318 17.25 10.60 9.67
CA HIS A 318 16.35 11.47 8.94
C HIS A 318 16.64 11.35 7.45
N PHE A 319 15.64 11.06 6.66
CA PHE A 319 15.70 10.90 5.22
C PHE A 319 14.93 12.10 4.64
N PRO A 320 15.64 13.12 4.11
CA PRO A 320 15.00 14.34 3.64
C PRO A 320 13.89 14.08 2.63
N LEU A 321 12.73 14.66 2.86
CA LEU A 321 11.55 14.51 2.02
C LEU A 321 11.68 15.29 0.71
N ILE A 322 12.18 16.54 0.77
CA ILE A 322 12.18 17.45 -0.38
C ILE A 322 12.89 16.84 -1.60
N PRO A 323 14.12 16.31 -1.50
CA PRO A 323 14.81 15.71 -2.66
C PRO A 323 14.11 14.47 -3.22
N ARG A 324 13.36 13.75 -2.38
CA ARG A 324 12.58 12.56 -2.80
C ARG A 324 11.38 12.96 -3.64
N LEU A 325 10.71 14.06 -3.27
CA LEU A 325 9.62 14.63 -4.06
C LEU A 325 10.12 15.24 -5.37
N GLN A 326 11.20 16.03 -5.33
CA GLN A 326 11.82 16.59 -6.54
C GLN A 326 12.18 15.48 -7.54
N ARG A 327 12.75 14.37 -7.07
CA ARG A 327 13.08 13.21 -7.90
C ARG A 327 11.88 12.63 -8.67
N LEU A 328 10.67 12.69 -8.13
CA LEU A 328 9.46 12.23 -8.83
C LEU A 328 9.11 13.15 -10.02
N PHE A 329 9.38 14.45 -9.92
CA PHE A 329 9.16 15.41 -11.00
C PHE A 329 10.32 15.46 -12.00
N MET A 330 11.54 15.26 -11.53
CA MET A 330 12.74 15.27 -12.37
C MET A 330 12.88 14.03 -13.25
N SER A 331 12.18 12.93 -12.93
CA SER A 331 12.18 11.73 -13.76
C SER A 331 11.13 11.78 -14.85
N SER A 332 11.57 11.67 -16.10
CA SER A 332 10.74 11.48 -17.28
C SER A 332 9.79 10.27 -17.16
N LYS A 333 10.12 9.28 -16.33
CA LYS A 333 9.32 8.06 -16.11
C LYS A 333 8.20 8.24 -15.09
N THR A 334 8.28 9.23 -14.18
CA THR A 334 7.29 9.43 -13.11
C THR A 334 6.59 10.78 -13.13
N ALA A 335 7.16 11.80 -13.77
CA ALA A 335 6.69 13.17 -13.71
C ALA A 335 5.22 13.34 -14.14
N ALA A 336 4.82 12.74 -15.26
CA ALA A 336 3.43 12.78 -15.73
C ALA A 336 2.46 12.13 -14.72
N SER A 337 2.89 11.08 -14.02
CA SER A 337 2.07 10.40 -13.01
C SER A 337 1.78 11.29 -11.79
N MET A 338 2.59 12.31 -11.51
CA MET A 338 2.34 13.27 -10.43
C MET A 338 1.19 14.25 -10.72
N ARG A 339 0.76 14.37 -11.98
CA ARG A 339 -0.40 15.19 -12.38
C ARG A 339 -1.63 14.35 -12.74
N TRP A 340 -1.50 13.02 -12.71
CA TRP A 340 -2.57 12.06 -13.05
C TRP A 340 -3.89 12.35 -12.33
N HIS A 341 -3.84 12.69 -11.04
CA HIS A 341 -5.02 12.93 -10.22
C HIS A 341 -5.92 14.06 -10.75
N GLU A 342 -5.35 14.99 -11.52
CA GLU A 342 -6.07 16.11 -12.12
C GLU A 342 -6.35 15.88 -13.61
N GLU A 343 -5.33 15.44 -14.35
CA GLU A 343 -5.35 15.34 -15.82
C GLU A 343 -6.07 14.10 -16.36
N SER A 344 -5.99 12.95 -15.67
CA SER A 344 -6.41 11.65 -16.23
C SER A 344 -7.38 10.86 -15.34
N ARG A 345 -7.61 11.32 -14.11
CA ARG A 345 -8.56 10.67 -13.18
C ARG A 345 -10.00 10.81 -13.69
N THR A 346 -10.78 9.73 -13.62
CA THR A 346 -12.22 9.74 -13.87
C THR A 346 -12.96 10.59 -12.83
N LYS A 347 -13.79 11.54 -13.29
CA LYS A 347 -14.59 12.44 -12.44
C LYS A 347 -16.09 12.12 -12.57
N ASP A 348 -16.48 10.89 -12.27
CA ASP A 348 -17.86 10.35 -12.41
C ASP A 348 -18.73 10.46 -11.14
N GLY A 349 -18.20 11.07 -10.08
CA GLY A 349 -18.88 11.21 -8.78
C GLY A 349 -18.70 10.03 -7.83
N TYR A 350 -18.10 8.93 -8.28
CA TYR A 350 -17.71 7.82 -7.40
C TYR A 350 -16.39 8.10 -6.69
N LEU A 351 -16.18 7.47 -5.54
CA LEU A 351 -14.91 7.54 -4.81
C LEU A 351 -14.03 6.36 -5.23
N ARG A 352 -12.95 6.64 -5.95
CA ARG A 352 -11.97 5.65 -6.47
C ARG A 352 -10.56 5.92 -5.95
N HIS A 353 -10.30 7.17 -5.56
CA HIS A 353 -9.01 7.71 -5.18
C HIS A 353 -9.18 8.81 -4.09
N PRO A 354 -8.17 9.11 -3.25
CA PRO A 354 -8.27 10.18 -2.24
C PRO A 354 -8.68 11.53 -2.83
N ALA A 355 -8.30 11.83 -4.07
CA ALA A 355 -8.69 13.04 -4.79
C ALA A 355 -10.20 13.15 -5.08
N ASP A 356 -10.95 12.04 -5.05
CA ASP A 356 -12.42 12.08 -5.17
C ASP A 356 -13.11 12.50 -3.87
N SER A 357 -12.39 12.39 -2.75
CA SER A 357 -12.95 12.49 -1.41
C SER A 357 -13.31 13.93 -1.00
N PRO A 358 -14.33 14.12 -0.17
CA PRO A 358 -14.64 15.41 0.44
C PRO A 358 -13.44 16.01 1.20
N ALA A 359 -12.63 15.21 1.89
CA ALA A 359 -11.46 15.72 2.62
C ALA A 359 -10.46 16.42 1.69
N TRP A 360 -10.19 15.85 0.51
CA TRP A 360 -9.35 16.49 -0.51
C TRP A 360 -10.02 17.74 -1.09
N LYS A 361 -11.28 17.63 -1.50
CA LYS A 361 -12.02 18.74 -2.14
C LYS A 361 -12.18 19.95 -1.21
N THR A 362 -12.45 19.71 0.07
CA THR A 362 -12.55 20.79 1.08
C THR A 362 -11.18 21.39 1.38
N PHE A 363 -10.10 20.59 1.35
CA PHE A 363 -8.76 21.13 1.45
C PHE A 363 -8.47 22.09 0.29
N ASP A 364 -8.76 21.66 -0.95
CA ASP A 364 -8.55 22.48 -2.14
C ASP A 364 -9.40 23.76 -2.13
N PHE A 365 -10.65 23.66 -1.66
CA PHE A 365 -11.53 24.82 -1.48
C PHE A 365 -10.98 25.83 -0.46
N ASN A 366 -10.41 25.36 0.65
CA ASN A 366 -9.84 26.24 1.69
C ASN A 366 -8.51 26.88 1.27
N TYR A 367 -7.79 26.26 0.31
CA TYR A 367 -6.45 26.69 -0.13
C TYR A 367 -6.36 26.75 -1.66
N PRO A 368 -7.10 27.66 -2.31
CA PRO A 368 -7.17 27.75 -3.77
C PRO A 368 -5.80 28.03 -4.39
N ASP A 369 -4.96 28.86 -3.76
CA ASP A 369 -3.60 29.15 -4.25
C ASP A 369 -2.74 27.89 -4.30
N PHE A 370 -2.88 26.99 -3.31
CA PHE A 370 -2.20 25.70 -3.32
C PHE A 370 -2.81 24.75 -4.37
N ALA A 371 -4.13 24.71 -4.47
CA ALA A 371 -4.83 23.78 -5.36
C ALA A 371 -4.72 24.14 -6.85
N SER A 372 -4.50 25.42 -7.17
CA SER A 372 -4.36 25.93 -8.53
C SER A 372 -3.20 25.30 -9.30
N GLU A 373 -2.15 24.89 -8.57
CA GLU A 373 -1.00 24.19 -9.12
C GLU A 373 -1.17 22.67 -8.92
N SER A 374 -1.47 21.95 -10.01
CA SER A 374 -1.70 20.50 -9.99
C SER A 374 -0.45 19.70 -9.65
N ARG A 375 0.75 20.30 -9.76
CA ARG A 375 2.00 19.67 -9.34
C ARG A 375 2.22 19.71 -7.82
N ASN A 376 1.40 20.45 -7.06
CA ASN A 376 1.51 20.46 -5.60
C ASN A 376 1.12 19.11 -4.99
N VAL A 377 1.93 18.64 -4.03
CA VAL A 377 1.88 17.26 -3.54
C VAL A 377 1.00 17.13 -2.30
N ARG A 378 0.13 16.12 -2.27
CA ARG A 378 -0.65 15.76 -1.08
C ARG A 378 -0.18 14.41 -0.55
N LEU A 379 0.11 14.37 0.74
CA LEU A 379 0.78 13.26 1.40
C LEU A 379 -0.14 12.57 2.42
N GLY A 380 -0.02 11.24 2.51
CA GLY A 380 -0.43 10.47 3.67
C GLY A 380 0.78 10.08 4.49
N LEU A 381 0.66 10.07 5.82
CA LEU A 381 1.74 9.64 6.72
C LEU A 381 1.35 8.33 7.42
N ALA A 382 2.24 7.36 7.45
CA ALA A 382 2.07 6.13 8.22
C ALA A 382 3.21 5.92 9.23
N SER A 383 2.87 5.39 10.40
CA SER A 383 3.85 5.03 11.42
C SER A 383 3.33 3.89 12.31
N ASP A 384 4.21 2.92 12.58
CA ASP A 384 3.97 1.82 13.52
C ASP A 384 5.28 1.21 14.00
N GLY A 385 5.31 0.68 15.23
CA GLY A 385 6.49 0.10 15.85
C GLY A 385 6.71 -1.34 15.47
N PHE A 386 7.96 -1.72 15.17
CA PHE A 386 8.29 -3.12 14.89
C PHE A 386 9.58 -3.60 15.57
N ASN A 387 9.65 -4.90 15.85
CA ASN A 387 10.89 -5.53 16.29
C ASN A 387 11.79 -5.87 15.09
N PRO A 388 13.01 -5.29 14.99
CA PRO A 388 13.90 -5.49 13.85
C PRO A 388 14.53 -6.89 13.79
N PHE A 389 14.55 -7.64 14.89
CA PHE A 389 15.27 -8.92 15.02
C PHE A 389 14.47 -10.15 14.58
N ARG A 390 13.26 -9.95 14.03
CA ARG A 390 12.33 -11.02 13.64
C ARG A 390 11.99 -11.99 14.78
N THR A 391 12.09 -11.52 16.02
CA THR A 391 11.63 -12.25 17.20
C THR A 391 10.24 -11.75 17.58
N MET A 392 9.43 -12.59 18.22
CA MET A 392 8.14 -12.18 18.81
C MET A 392 8.29 -11.42 20.14
N SER A 393 9.51 -10.97 20.46
CA SER A 393 9.80 -10.24 21.70
C SER A 393 9.40 -8.77 21.56
N VAL A 394 8.97 -8.17 22.67
CA VAL A 394 8.76 -6.70 22.78
C VAL A 394 10.00 -5.96 23.28
N SER A 395 11.14 -6.64 23.42
CA SER A 395 12.38 -6.07 23.97
C SER A 395 13.00 -4.97 23.11
N HIS A 396 12.62 -4.86 21.84
CA HIS A 396 13.07 -3.80 20.94
C HIS A 396 11.94 -3.37 20.01
N SER A 397 11.72 -2.07 19.89
CA SER A 397 10.75 -1.46 18.99
C SER A 397 11.40 -0.28 18.26
N THR A 398 11.57 -0.44 16.96
CA THR A 398 12.03 0.60 16.03
C THR A 398 10.80 1.17 15.32
N TRP A 399 10.76 2.50 15.14
CA TRP A 399 9.59 3.19 14.58
C TRP A 399 9.97 3.96 13.32
N PRO A 400 9.58 3.50 12.13
CA PRO A 400 9.67 4.27 10.90
C PRO A 400 8.47 5.21 10.74
N VAL A 401 8.71 6.36 10.14
CA VAL A 401 7.70 7.29 9.63
C VAL A 401 7.79 7.31 8.12
N VAL A 402 6.69 6.96 7.46
CA VAL A 402 6.62 6.70 6.02
C VAL A 402 5.59 7.64 5.40
N LEU A 403 5.92 8.23 4.25
CA LEU A 403 5.05 9.13 3.51
C LEU A 403 4.67 8.50 2.16
N MET A 404 3.42 8.70 1.75
CA MET A 404 2.87 8.25 0.48
C MET A 404 2.35 9.46 -0.31
N PRO A 405 2.84 9.72 -1.54
CA PRO A 405 2.33 10.77 -2.41
C PRO A 405 1.01 10.32 -3.05
N TYR A 406 -0.09 10.95 -2.65
CA TYR A 406 -1.42 10.66 -3.18
C TYR A 406 -1.66 11.27 -4.56
N ASN A 407 -0.74 12.04 -5.11
CA ASN A 407 -0.85 12.53 -6.49
C ASN A 407 -0.78 11.39 -7.53
N LEU A 408 -0.12 10.28 -7.17
CA LEU A 408 0.15 9.15 -8.05
C LEU A 408 -1.10 8.32 -8.35
N PRO A 409 -1.15 7.64 -9.49
CA PRO A 409 -2.27 6.77 -9.86
C PRO A 409 -2.43 5.54 -8.94
N PRO A 410 -3.61 4.89 -8.94
CA PRO A 410 -3.93 3.74 -8.09
C PRO A 410 -2.94 2.58 -8.16
N TRP A 411 -2.33 2.34 -9.32
CA TRP A 411 -1.35 1.26 -9.51
C TRP A 411 0.04 1.57 -8.94
N MET A 412 0.33 2.83 -8.60
CA MET A 412 1.62 3.30 -8.05
C MET A 412 1.52 3.70 -6.57
N CYS A 413 0.54 4.52 -6.20
CA CYS A 413 0.50 5.27 -4.94
C CYS A 413 0.76 4.42 -3.67
N MET A 414 0.15 3.23 -3.57
CA MET A 414 0.28 2.33 -2.41
C MET A 414 1.32 1.21 -2.61
N LYS A 415 2.28 1.39 -3.52
CA LYS A 415 3.38 0.45 -3.78
C LYS A 415 4.65 0.90 -3.07
N GLN A 416 5.42 -0.08 -2.59
CA GLN A 416 6.66 0.12 -1.86
C GLN A 416 7.68 1.08 -2.51
N PRO A 417 7.89 1.10 -3.85
CA PRO A 417 8.85 2.02 -4.47
C PRO A 417 8.53 3.51 -4.27
N TYR A 418 7.28 3.84 -3.93
CA TYR A 418 6.80 5.20 -3.71
C TYR A 418 6.56 5.49 -2.22
N PHE A 419 7.02 4.61 -1.33
CA PHE A 419 7.01 4.84 0.11
C PHE A 419 8.29 5.56 0.53
N PHE A 420 8.15 6.82 0.94
CA PHE A 420 9.27 7.61 1.44
C PHE A 420 9.42 7.42 2.93
N LEU A 421 10.41 6.62 3.33
CA LEU A 421 10.84 6.60 4.72
C LEU A 421 11.44 7.98 5.00
N SER A 422 10.86 8.75 5.91
CA SER A 422 11.36 10.07 6.32
C SER A 422 12.12 9.99 7.65
N LEU A 423 11.65 9.16 8.59
CA LEU A 423 12.29 9.03 9.90
C LEU A 423 12.45 7.56 10.26
N LEU A 424 13.58 7.21 10.85
CA LEU A 424 13.79 5.92 11.50
C LEU A 424 14.21 6.15 12.96
N ILE A 425 13.21 6.11 13.84
CA ILE A 425 13.34 6.37 15.26
C ILE A 425 13.91 5.12 15.94
N PRO A 426 15.05 5.23 16.65
CA PRO A 426 15.73 4.09 17.21
C PRO A 426 15.06 3.56 18.48
N GLY A 427 15.12 2.24 18.64
CA GLY A 427 14.69 1.56 19.87
C GLY A 427 15.68 1.76 21.04
N PRO A 428 15.60 0.93 22.10
CA PRO A 428 14.81 -0.30 22.21
C PRO A 428 13.33 -0.08 22.59
N SER A 429 12.98 1.05 23.18
CA SER A 429 11.59 1.31 23.59
C SER A 429 10.84 2.13 22.54
N ALA A 430 9.53 1.89 22.41
CA ALA A 430 8.66 2.75 21.62
C ALA A 430 8.71 4.21 22.14
N PRO A 431 8.65 5.22 21.26
CA PRO A 431 8.73 6.62 21.66
C PRO A 431 7.47 7.08 22.41
N GLY A 432 6.32 6.41 22.23
CA GLY A 432 5.04 6.83 22.79
C GLY A 432 4.69 8.25 22.32
N ASN A 433 4.25 9.10 23.24
CA ASN A 433 3.96 10.50 22.96
C ASN A 433 5.20 11.33 22.59
N ASN A 434 6.41 10.88 22.94
CA ASN A 434 7.66 11.56 22.57
C ASN A 434 8.00 11.39 21.09
N ILE A 435 7.16 10.72 20.29
CA ILE A 435 7.31 10.63 18.83
C ILE A 435 7.39 12.02 18.19
N ASP A 436 6.71 13.01 18.78
CA ASP A 436 6.68 14.39 18.28
C ASP A 436 8.06 15.04 18.25
N VAL A 437 8.90 14.78 19.27
CA VAL A 437 10.31 15.23 19.29
C VAL A 437 11.06 14.73 18.05
N TYR A 438 10.79 13.51 17.63
CA TYR A 438 11.44 12.94 16.45
C TYR A 438 10.86 13.42 15.13
N MET A 439 9.63 13.94 15.14
CA MET A 439 8.94 14.47 13.96
C MET A 439 9.37 15.90 13.59
N GLU A 440 10.06 16.62 14.49
CA GLU A 440 10.51 17.99 14.26
C GLU A 440 11.20 18.23 12.90
N PRO A 441 12.14 17.38 12.43
CA PRO A 441 12.78 17.59 11.13
C PRO A 441 11.80 17.49 9.96
N LEU A 442 10.91 16.49 9.98
CA LEU A 442 9.90 16.31 8.95
C LEU A 442 8.86 17.45 8.95
N VAL A 443 8.42 17.87 10.13
CA VAL A 443 7.46 18.98 10.25
C VAL A 443 8.06 20.29 9.73
N ALA A 444 9.35 20.53 9.96
CA ALA A 444 10.04 21.69 9.38
C ALA A 444 10.12 21.63 7.84
N GLU A 445 10.43 20.46 7.26
CA GLU A 445 10.38 20.31 5.79
C GLU A 445 8.96 20.52 5.25
N LEU A 446 7.93 20.03 5.95
CA LEU A 446 6.53 20.24 5.57
C LEU A 446 6.10 21.71 5.70
N GLN A 447 6.69 22.48 6.62
CA GLN A 447 6.47 23.92 6.73
C GLN A 447 7.14 24.67 5.58
N GLU A 448 8.38 24.31 5.22
CA GLU A 448 9.09 24.85 4.06
C GLU A 448 8.34 24.57 2.76
N LEU A 449 7.91 23.33 2.56
CA LEU A 449 7.07 22.94 1.42
C LEU A 449 5.69 23.60 1.43
N TRP A 450 5.18 24.05 2.58
CA TRP A 450 3.90 24.75 2.64
C TRP A 450 4.01 26.24 2.33
N ASP A 451 5.18 26.84 2.58
CA ASP A 451 5.46 28.25 2.37
C ASP A 451 5.04 28.70 0.96
N ILE A 452 4.71 29.99 0.81
CA ILE A 452 4.28 30.54 -0.48
C ILE A 452 5.38 30.44 -1.54
N ASN A 453 6.64 30.52 -1.11
CA ASN A 453 7.79 30.39 -2.00
C ASN A 453 8.03 28.93 -2.42
N GLY A 454 7.52 27.95 -1.66
CA GLY A 454 7.72 26.53 -1.92
C GLY A 454 9.20 26.17 -2.11
N VAL A 455 9.44 25.13 -2.93
CA VAL A 455 10.78 24.73 -3.35
C VAL A 455 10.85 24.64 -4.87
N GLU A 456 11.81 25.35 -5.47
CA GLU A 456 12.03 25.30 -6.92
C GLU A 456 12.30 23.86 -7.37
N THR A 457 11.52 23.40 -8.34
CA THR A 457 11.54 22.02 -8.82
C THR A 457 11.35 21.99 -10.33
N TYR A 458 12.15 21.17 -11.00
CA TYR A 458 12.01 20.92 -12.43
C TYR A 458 11.07 19.74 -12.69
N ASP A 459 10.06 19.95 -13.53
CA ASP A 459 9.16 18.91 -14.03
C ASP A 459 9.61 18.45 -15.42
N ALA A 460 10.16 17.24 -15.50
CA ALA A 460 10.66 16.64 -16.73
C ALA A 460 9.56 16.36 -17.77
N SER A 461 8.30 16.23 -17.35
CA SER A 461 7.18 15.99 -18.27
C SER A 461 6.72 17.28 -18.94
N THR A 462 6.69 18.42 -18.24
CA THR A 462 6.38 19.73 -18.85
C THR A 462 7.62 20.49 -19.32
N LYS A 463 8.81 20.03 -18.94
CA LYS A 463 10.11 20.69 -19.17
C LYS A 463 10.13 22.12 -18.63
N SER A 464 9.57 22.31 -17.43
CA SER A 464 9.46 23.63 -16.80
C SER A 464 9.78 23.58 -15.32
N ASN A 465 10.31 24.69 -14.79
CA ASN A 465 10.45 24.89 -13.35
C ASN A 465 9.13 25.38 -12.74
N PHE A 466 8.87 25.00 -11.50
CA PHE A 466 7.76 25.49 -10.70
C PHE A 466 8.13 25.50 -9.22
N GLN A 467 7.36 26.25 -8.42
CA GLN A 467 7.49 26.24 -6.97
C GLN A 467 6.67 25.09 -6.40
N MET A 468 7.33 23.97 -6.11
CA MET A 468 6.68 22.80 -5.55
C MET A 468 6.30 23.07 -4.10
N ARG A 469 5.01 22.88 -3.82
CA ARG A 469 4.47 22.87 -2.45
C ARG A 469 3.94 21.50 -2.09
N ALA A 470 3.89 21.20 -0.79
CA ALA A 470 3.32 19.95 -0.29
C ALA A 470 2.46 20.14 0.97
N SER A 471 1.49 19.24 1.15
CA SER A 471 0.63 19.20 2.32
C SER A 471 0.42 17.78 2.84
N LEU A 472 0.28 17.64 4.16
CA LEU A 472 -0.11 16.39 4.81
C LEU A 472 -1.63 16.35 5.01
N LEU A 473 -2.31 15.36 4.42
CA LEU A 473 -3.77 15.23 4.57
C LEU A 473 -4.14 14.55 5.90
N TRP A 474 -3.54 13.39 6.19
CA TRP A 474 -3.88 12.59 7.36
C TRP A 474 -2.81 11.57 7.72
N THR A 475 -2.98 10.95 8.90
CA THR A 475 -2.15 9.81 9.33
C THR A 475 -2.86 8.46 9.26
N ILE A 476 -2.09 7.40 9.03
CA ILE A 476 -2.51 5.99 8.99
C ILE A 476 -1.67 5.22 10.02
N SER A 477 -2.32 4.52 10.94
CA SER A 477 -1.65 3.89 12.06
C SER A 477 -2.55 2.85 12.71
N ASP A 478 -1.97 1.87 13.41
CA ASP A 478 -2.75 1.02 14.30
C ASP A 478 -3.33 1.83 15.47
N PHE A 479 -4.23 1.25 16.26
CA PHE A 479 -4.95 1.98 17.32
C PHE A 479 -4.04 2.49 18.48
N PRO A 480 -3.00 1.75 18.90
CA PRO A 480 -1.95 2.29 19.77
C PRO A 480 -1.16 3.46 19.16
N ALA A 481 -0.67 3.34 17.92
CA ALA A 481 0.08 4.40 17.26
C ALA A 481 -0.79 5.62 16.95
N TYR A 482 -2.09 5.44 16.70
CA TYR A 482 -3.08 6.52 16.62
C TYR A 482 -3.02 7.41 17.86
N ALA A 483 -2.93 6.81 19.05
CA ALA A 483 -2.85 7.57 20.30
C ALA A 483 -1.58 8.42 20.37
N ASN A 484 -0.44 7.85 19.93
CA ASN A 484 0.84 8.54 19.91
C ASN A 484 0.85 9.69 18.90
N LEU A 485 0.23 9.53 17.72
CA LEU A 485 0.22 10.57 16.69
C LEU A 485 -0.79 11.69 17.01
N SER A 486 -2.01 11.32 17.41
CA SER A 486 -3.09 12.28 17.67
C SER A 486 -2.98 12.96 19.04
N GLY A 487 -2.38 12.29 20.03
CA GLY A 487 -2.42 12.71 21.42
C GLY A 487 -3.71 12.31 22.16
N TRP A 488 -4.70 11.70 21.51
CA TRP A 488 -5.89 11.16 22.17
C TRP A 488 -5.65 9.75 22.68
N SER A 489 -5.76 9.53 23.99
CA SER A 489 -5.59 8.19 24.56
C SER A 489 -6.66 7.23 24.05
N THR A 490 -6.23 6.09 23.50
CA THR A 490 -7.11 5.00 23.06
C THR A 490 -7.43 3.99 24.17
N LYS A 491 -7.16 4.37 25.43
CA LYS A 491 -7.41 3.55 26.63
C LYS A 491 -8.48 4.20 27.53
N GLY A 492 -9.16 3.36 28.30
CA GLY A 492 -10.12 3.79 29.33
C GLY A 492 -11.52 4.09 28.80
N LYS A 493 -12.31 4.84 29.58
CA LYS A 493 -13.73 5.14 29.30
C LYS A 493 -13.97 5.99 28.04
N LEU A 494 -13.01 6.83 27.66
CA LEU A 494 -13.09 7.74 26.52
C LEU A 494 -12.17 7.30 25.37
N SER A 495 -11.98 5.99 25.18
CA SER A 495 -11.03 5.46 24.19
C SER A 495 -11.41 5.72 22.74
N CYS A 496 -12.67 6.02 22.43
CA CYS A 496 -13.12 6.31 21.07
C CYS A 496 -12.66 7.73 20.66
N PRO A 497 -11.77 7.86 19.67
CA PRO A 497 -11.29 9.17 19.24
C PRO A 497 -12.31 9.92 18.38
N CYS A 498 -13.37 9.28 17.88
CA CYS A 498 -14.41 9.94 17.11
C CYS A 498 -15.51 10.53 18.00
N CYS A 499 -15.85 9.83 19.09
CA CYS A 499 -16.84 10.28 20.07
C CYS A 499 -16.27 11.23 21.12
N HIS A 500 -14.95 11.22 21.34
CA HIS A 500 -14.24 12.05 22.32
C HIS A 500 -14.90 12.03 23.72
N LYS A 501 -15.12 13.21 24.33
CA LYS A 501 -15.79 13.38 25.63
C LYS A 501 -17.23 12.89 25.66
N HIS A 502 -17.86 12.69 24.49
CA HIS A 502 -19.21 12.15 24.35
C HIS A 502 -19.24 10.62 24.18
N THR A 503 -18.10 9.93 24.33
CA THR A 503 -18.03 8.47 24.32
C THR A 503 -18.90 7.89 25.42
N LYS A 504 -19.85 7.02 25.04
CA LYS A 504 -20.68 6.27 25.98
C LYS A 504 -20.02 4.92 26.26
N SER A 505 -19.56 4.75 27.49
CA SER A 505 -19.02 3.49 27.97
C SER A 505 -19.47 3.19 29.39
N GLN A 506 -19.50 1.92 29.72
CA GLN A 506 -19.83 1.41 31.05
C GLN A 506 -18.75 0.41 31.47
N ARG A 507 -18.25 0.56 32.70
CA ARG A 507 -17.33 -0.42 33.29
C ARG A 507 -18.15 -1.60 33.81
N LEU A 508 -17.87 -2.80 33.30
CA LEU A 508 -18.48 -4.04 33.78
C LEU A 508 -17.90 -4.43 35.15
N THR A 509 -18.77 -4.73 36.12
CA THR A 509 -18.44 -5.00 37.52
C THR A 509 -17.53 -6.22 37.68
N HIS A 510 -17.91 -7.35 37.08
CA HIS A 510 -17.15 -8.60 37.14
C HIS A 510 -16.10 -8.66 36.03
N GLY A 511 -16.43 -8.20 34.83
CA GLY A 511 -15.52 -8.16 33.68
C GLY A 511 -14.33 -7.22 33.85
N ASN A 512 -14.45 -6.15 34.65
CA ASN A 512 -13.44 -5.12 34.88
C ASN A 512 -12.94 -4.40 33.61
N LYS A 513 -13.75 -4.43 32.55
CA LYS A 513 -13.49 -3.80 31.25
C LYS A 513 -14.59 -2.80 30.93
N TYR A 514 -14.25 -1.80 30.11
CA TYR A 514 -15.23 -0.91 29.54
C TYR A 514 -15.90 -1.58 28.33
N CYS A 515 -17.23 -1.52 28.30
CA CYS A 515 -18.05 -1.84 27.13
C CYS A 515 -18.68 -0.55 26.56
N PHE A 516 -19.05 -0.58 25.30
CA PHE A 516 -19.47 0.56 24.49
C PHE A 516 -20.79 0.23 23.79
N MET A 517 -21.91 0.25 24.54
CA MET A 517 -23.25 -0.16 24.05
C MET A 517 -24.15 1.03 23.67
N GLY A 518 -23.56 2.20 23.42
CA GLY A 518 -24.31 3.42 23.10
C GLY A 518 -24.80 3.49 21.65
N HIS A 519 -25.04 2.37 20.95
CA HIS A 519 -25.29 2.39 19.51
C HIS A 519 -26.69 2.89 19.13
N ARG A 520 -27.68 2.81 20.05
CA ARG A 520 -29.05 3.32 19.81
C ARG A 520 -29.09 4.81 19.47
N ARG A 521 -28.10 5.60 19.89
CA ARG A 521 -28.02 7.05 19.59
C ARG A 521 -27.70 7.35 18.13
N TYR A 522 -27.27 6.36 17.35
CA TYR A 522 -27.02 6.45 15.91
C TYR A 522 -28.27 6.12 15.07
N LEU A 523 -29.37 5.70 15.72
CA LEU A 523 -30.66 5.50 15.05
C LEU A 523 -31.46 6.82 14.98
N PRO A 524 -32.44 6.95 14.06
CA PRO A 524 -33.39 8.06 14.07
C PRO A 524 -34.07 8.24 15.43
N GLY A 525 -34.40 9.49 15.78
CA GLY A 525 -34.92 9.86 17.11
C GLY A 525 -36.24 9.17 17.50
N ASP A 526 -37.05 8.83 16.51
CA ASP A 526 -38.34 8.15 16.62
C ASP A 526 -38.24 6.62 16.53
N HIS A 527 -37.05 6.07 16.24
CA HIS A 527 -36.85 4.64 16.07
C HIS A 527 -37.22 3.85 17.33
N ALA A 528 -38.02 2.78 17.19
CA ALA A 528 -38.58 2.00 18.30
C ALA A 528 -37.53 1.51 19.32
N PHE A 529 -36.35 1.09 18.84
CA PHE A 529 -35.25 0.62 19.71
C PHE A 529 -34.79 1.65 20.74
N ARG A 530 -34.90 2.96 20.46
CA ARG A 530 -34.55 4.01 21.44
C ARG A 530 -35.43 3.95 22.69
N LYS A 531 -36.67 3.46 22.57
CA LYS A 531 -37.63 3.33 23.67
C LYS A 531 -37.63 1.94 24.32
N ASP A 532 -37.02 0.94 23.67
CA ASP A 532 -36.99 -0.45 24.12
C ASP A 532 -35.99 -0.65 25.26
N LYS A 533 -36.48 -0.65 26.50
CA LYS A 533 -35.67 -0.96 27.69
C LYS A 533 -35.39 -2.46 27.83
N LYS A 534 -36.38 -3.29 27.47
CA LYS A 534 -36.43 -4.71 27.83
C LYS A 534 -35.41 -5.54 27.05
N SER A 535 -35.21 -5.23 25.77
CA SER A 535 -34.27 -5.97 24.93
C SER A 535 -32.81 -5.52 25.06
N PHE A 536 -32.56 -4.37 25.72
CA PHE A 536 -31.24 -3.72 25.78
C PHE A 536 -30.70 -3.70 27.23
N ASP A 537 -30.33 -2.53 27.73
CA ASP A 537 -29.62 -2.29 29.00
C ASP A 537 -30.54 -1.78 30.13
N GLY A 538 -31.86 -1.87 29.95
CA GLY A 538 -32.84 -1.35 30.89
C GLY A 538 -33.12 0.16 30.78
N THR A 539 -32.42 0.88 29.90
CA THR A 539 -32.53 2.35 29.75
C THR A 539 -33.25 2.76 28.44
N LYS A 540 -33.73 4.01 28.40
CA LYS A 540 -34.22 4.67 27.17
C LYS A 540 -33.11 5.56 26.62
N GLU A 541 -32.94 5.57 25.31
CA GLU A 541 -31.98 6.44 24.62
C GLU A 541 -32.68 7.71 24.12
N THR A 542 -32.19 8.87 24.54
CA THR A 542 -32.72 10.20 24.16
C THR A 542 -31.65 11.11 23.57
N GLU A 543 -30.38 10.73 23.68
CA GLU A 543 -29.26 11.52 23.20
C GLU A 543 -29.14 11.46 21.68
N ARG A 544 -28.48 12.49 21.14
CA ARG A 544 -28.12 12.56 19.71
C ARG A 544 -26.80 11.85 19.46
N GLN A 545 -26.58 11.49 18.21
CA GLN A 545 -25.27 11.01 17.74
C GLN A 545 -24.18 12.04 18.10
N PRO A 546 -23.01 11.61 18.60
CA PRO A 546 -21.93 12.53 18.91
C PRO A 546 -21.30 13.07 17.61
N ARG A 547 -20.96 14.35 17.60
CA ARG A 547 -20.21 14.98 16.50
C ARG A 547 -18.71 14.87 16.78
N GLY A 548 -17.91 14.65 15.74
CA GLY A 548 -16.45 14.73 15.84
C GLY A 548 -15.99 16.18 16.08
N LEU A 549 -14.86 16.33 16.79
CA LEU A 549 -14.27 17.65 17.03
C LEU A 549 -13.58 18.19 15.77
N THR A 550 -13.78 19.47 15.48
CA THR A 550 -12.98 20.21 14.49
C THR A 550 -11.56 20.44 15.00
N GLY A 551 -10.62 20.75 14.12
CA GLY A 551 -9.25 21.05 14.55
C GLY A 551 -9.17 22.31 15.43
N SER A 552 -10.00 23.33 15.17
CA SER A 552 -10.10 24.52 16.01
C SER A 552 -10.59 24.18 17.42
N GLU A 553 -11.64 23.36 17.57
CA GLU A 553 -12.12 22.93 18.89
C GLU A 553 -11.06 22.12 19.67
N VAL A 554 -10.25 21.32 18.97
CA VAL A 554 -9.12 20.61 19.61
C VAL A 554 -8.07 21.61 20.11
N LEU A 555 -7.75 22.64 19.32
CA LEU A 555 -6.82 23.69 19.73
C LEU A 555 -7.36 24.48 20.93
N ASP A 556 -8.65 24.82 20.92
CA ASP A 556 -9.30 25.55 22.01
C ASP A 556 -9.30 24.72 23.31
N GLU A 557 -9.57 23.40 23.23
CA GLU A 557 -9.51 22.50 24.40
C GLU A 557 -8.09 22.35 24.97
N LEU A 558 -7.06 22.49 24.13
CA LEU A 558 -5.66 22.32 24.51
C LEU A 558 -4.92 23.65 24.70
N ASN A 559 -5.60 24.78 24.54
CA ASN A 559 -5.01 26.09 24.67
C ASN A 559 -4.53 26.34 26.11
N GLY A 560 -3.36 26.96 26.26
CA GLY A 560 -2.76 27.26 27.57
C GLY A 560 -2.10 26.07 28.28
N PHE A 561 -2.10 24.86 27.70
CA PHE A 561 -1.37 23.72 28.25
C PHE A 561 -0.01 23.56 27.57
N GLU A 562 1.06 23.57 28.36
CA GLU A 562 2.42 23.30 27.88
C GLU A 562 2.86 21.90 28.35
N ILE A 563 3.25 21.05 27.39
CA ILE A 563 3.70 19.68 27.66
C ILE A 563 5.18 19.58 27.36
N LYS A 564 5.96 19.12 28.34
CA LYS A 564 7.37 18.77 28.17
C LYS A 564 7.49 17.30 27.78
N PHE A 565 8.29 17.02 26.76
CA PHE A 565 8.57 15.66 26.31
C PHE A 565 9.76 15.06 27.04
N GLY A 566 9.75 13.73 27.17
CA GLY A 566 10.83 12.96 27.78
C GLY A 566 10.36 11.91 28.77
N LYS A 567 11.05 10.78 28.82
CA LYS A 567 10.74 9.62 29.68
C LYS A 567 10.86 9.93 31.18
N LEU A 568 11.69 10.89 31.55
CA LEU A 568 11.91 11.29 32.94
C LEU A 568 11.00 12.45 33.37
N VAL A 569 10.23 13.03 32.44
CA VAL A 569 9.32 14.13 32.75
C VAL A 569 8.10 13.57 33.48
N LYS A 570 7.88 14.05 34.71
CA LYS A 570 6.73 13.71 35.56
C LYS A 570 5.88 14.91 35.94
N THR A 571 6.27 16.11 35.51
CA THR A 571 5.73 17.40 35.93
C THR A 571 4.67 17.97 34.98
N ASN A 572 4.26 17.20 33.96
CA ASN A 572 3.24 17.66 33.01
C ASN A 572 1.87 17.82 33.70
N PRO A 573 1.10 18.86 33.34
CA PRO A 573 -0.26 19.03 33.83
C PRO A 573 -1.19 17.91 33.33
N ASP A 574 -2.25 17.67 34.09
CA ASP A 574 -3.37 16.85 33.62
C ASP A 574 -4.12 17.60 32.52
N LEU A 575 -4.17 17.01 31.34
CA LEU A 575 -4.92 17.53 30.21
C LEU A 575 -6.41 17.17 30.30
N PRO A 576 -7.30 17.99 29.72
CA PRO A 576 -8.72 17.71 29.75
C PRO A 576 -9.07 16.39 29.04
N PHE A 577 -10.11 15.75 29.56
CA PHE A 577 -10.68 14.51 29.02
C PHE A 577 -9.66 13.36 28.90
N ASN A 578 -9.31 12.97 27.67
CA ASN A 578 -8.40 11.84 27.39
C ASN A 578 -7.18 12.28 26.58
N TRP A 579 -6.94 13.59 26.47
CA TRP A 579 -5.75 14.13 25.80
C TRP A 579 -4.49 13.81 26.60
N LYS A 580 -3.38 13.63 25.88
CA LYS A 580 -2.04 13.38 26.44
C LYS A 580 -0.96 14.30 25.90
N LYS A 581 -1.24 14.98 24.78
CA LYS A 581 -0.44 16.05 24.20
C LYS A 581 -1.26 16.79 23.14
N ARG A 582 -0.80 17.98 22.76
CA ARG A 582 -1.11 18.57 21.46
C ARG A 582 -0.24 17.89 20.41
N SER A 583 -0.84 17.39 19.34
CA SER A 583 -0.09 16.77 18.24
C SER A 583 0.78 17.81 17.54
N ILE A 584 2.05 17.48 17.26
CA ILE A 584 2.98 18.33 16.50
C ILE A 584 2.45 18.72 15.10
N PHE A 585 1.52 17.95 14.52
CA PHE A 585 0.93 18.32 13.23
C PHE A 585 0.14 19.62 13.29
N PHE A 586 -0.28 20.10 14.48
CA PHE A 586 -0.88 21.43 14.62
C PHE A 586 0.09 22.59 14.39
N GLU A 587 1.40 22.34 14.30
CA GLU A 587 2.39 23.31 13.83
C GLU A 587 2.29 23.54 12.30
N LEU A 588 1.56 22.68 11.57
CA LEU A 588 1.23 22.88 10.17
C LEU A 588 -0.03 23.77 10.07
N PRO A 589 0.04 24.96 9.42
CA PRO A 589 -1.04 25.94 9.45
C PRO A 589 -2.41 25.41 9.00
N TYR A 590 -2.40 24.47 8.05
CA TYR A 590 -3.59 23.88 7.46
C TYR A 590 -4.20 22.72 8.27
N TRP A 591 -3.46 22.12 9.20
CA TRP A 591 -3.89 20.88 9.88
C TRP A 591 -5.20 21.04 10.64
N LYS A 592 -5.44 22.22 11.24
CA LYS A 592 -6.68 22.54 11.96
C LYS A 592 -7.93 22.51 11.06
N THR A 593 -7.75 22.71 9.75
CA THR A 593 -8.84 22.74 8.76
C THR A 593 -9.07 21.41 8.06
N ASN A 594 -8.17 20.43 8.23
CA ASN A 594 -8.35 19.09 7.64
C ASN A 594 -9.60 18.43 8.25
N LEU A 595 -10.53 18.02 7.37
CA LEU A 595 -11.76 17.31 7.76
C LEU A 595 -11.47 15.96 8.43
N LEU A 596 -10.41 15.29 7.98
CA LEU A 596 -9.93 14.02 8.51
C LEU A 596 -8.43 14.15 8.78
N ARG A 597 -8.03 13.99 10.05
CA ARG A 597 -6.63 14.16 10.50
C ARG A 597 -5.94 12.84 10.78
N HIS A 598 -6.65 11.90 11.36
CA HIS A 598 -6.14 10.59 11.74
C HIS A 598 -7.18 9.53 11.37
N ASN A 599 -6.75 8.44 10.74
CA ASN A 599 -7.64 7.38 10.26
C ASN A 599 -7.77 6.24 11.25
N LEU A 600 -8.97 5.65 11.30
CA LEU A 600 -9.21 4.38 11.97
C LEU A 600 -8.69 3.22 11.12
N ASP A 601 -7.98 2.31 11.77
CA ASP A 601 -7.39 1.15 11.11
C ASP A 601 -8.44 0.05 10.85
N VAL A 602 -9.06 0.11 9.67
CA VAL A 602 -10.07 -0.88 9.26
C VAL A 602 -9.53 -2.31 9.26
N MET A 603 -8.26 -2.54 8.93
CA MET A 603 -7.67 -3.89 8.94
C MET A 603 -7.70 -4.49 10.34
N HIS A 604 -7.18 -3.76 11.33
CA HIS A 604 -7.14 -4.25 12.71
C HIS A 604 -8.52 -4.28 13.36
N ILE A 605 -9.37 -3.29 13.06
CA ILE A 605 -10.76 -3.26 13.55
C ILE A 605 -11.53 -4.47 13.02
N GLU A 606 -11.55 -4.69 11.70
CA GLU A 606 -12.24 -5.82 11.07
C GLU A 606 -11.73 -7.16 11.60
N LYS A 607 -10.40 -7.31 11.74
CA LYS A 607 -9.80 -8.51 12.34
C LYS A 607 -10.31 -8.74 13.75
N ASN A 608 -10.28 -7.73 14.63
CA ASN A 608 -10.71 -7.85 16.02
C ASN A 608 -12.21 -8.14 16.15
N VAL A 609 -13.03 -7.54 15.29
CA VAL A 609 -14.46 -7.82 15.20
C VAL A 609 -14.70 -9.26 14.74
N CYS A 610 -14.02 -9.71 13.68
CA CYS A 610 -14.10 -11.09 13.19
C CYS A 610 -13.67 -12.10 14.27
N ASP A 611 -12.55 -11.86 14.97
CA ASP A 611 -12.08 -12.70 16.07
C ASP A 611 -13.12 -12.76 17.22
N SER A 612 -13.77 -11.63 17.53
CA SER A 612 -14.81 -11.57 18.57
C SER A 612 -16.08 -12.31 18.17
N VAL A 613 -16.54 -12.15 16.91
CA VAL A 613 -17.69 -12.87 16.36
C VAL A 613 -17.42 -14.38 16.38
N VAL A 614 -16.36 -14.83 15.72
CA VAL A 614 -16.04 -16.26 15.60
C VAL A 614 -15.75 -16.87 16.97
N GLY A 615 -14.99 -16.18 17.82
CA GLY A 615 -14.66 -16.65 19.17
C GLY A 615 -15.89 -16.85 20.04
N THR A 616 -16.88 -15.97 19.94
CA THR A 616 -18.14 -16.06 20.71
C THR A 616 -19.07 -17.13 20.14
N LEU A 617 -19.26 -17.17 18.82
CA LEU A 617 -20.13 -18.17 18.17
C LEU A 617 -19.64 -19.60 18.39
N MET A 618 -18.34 -19.84 18.26
CA MET A 618 -17.73 -21.16 18.44
C MET A 618 -17.40 -21.49 19.90
N ASN A 619 -17.60 -20.56 20.84
CA ASN A 619 -17.18 -20.66 22.23
C ASN A 619 -15.70 -21.12 22.36
N LEU A 620 -14.79 -20.37 21.71
CA LEU A 620 -13.37 -20.67 21.71
C LEU A 620 -12.73 -20.18 23.00
N ASP A 621 -11.96 -21.06 23.65
CA ASP A 621 -11.28 -20.71 24.90
C ASP A 621 -10.32 -19.52 24.72
N GLY A 622 -10.33 -18.62 25.70
CA GLY A 622 -9.58 -17.35 25.67
C GLY A 622 -10.04 -16.29 24.65
N LYS A 623 -10.94 -16.64 23.71
CA LYS A 623 -11.45 -15.72 22.67
C LYS A 623 -12.93 -15.40 22.79
N THR A 624 -13.72 -16.30 23.39
CA THR A 624 -15.16 -16.09 23.59
C THR A 624 -15.41 -14.83 24.43
N LYS A 625 -16.38 -14.02 24.01
CA LYS A 625 -16.89 -12.89 24.81
C LYS A 625 -17.97 -13.36 25.79
N ASP A 626 -18.38 -14.62 25.73
CA ASP A 626 -19.35 -15.22 26.63
C ASP A 626 -18.66 -16.16 27.63
N HIS A 627 -18.46 -15.68 28.85
CA HIS A 627 -17.78 -16.40 29.94
C HIS A 627 -18.46 -16.09 31.28
N LEU A 628 -18.11 -16.81 32.35
CA LEU A 628 -18.74 -16.65 33.68
C LEU A 628 -18.86 -15.18 34.12
N LYS A 629 -17.77 -14.40 34.01
CA LYS A 629 -17.81 -12.97 34.37
C LYS A 629 -18.84 -12.16 33.56
N ALA A 630 -18.98 -12.44 32.26
CA ALA A 630 -19.95 -11.75 31.40
C ALA A 630 -21.39 -12.14 31.77
N ARG A 631 -21.62 -13.38 32.19
CA ARG A 631 -22.93 -13.85 32.68
C ARG A 631 -23.28 -13.25 34.05
N LEU A 632 -22.29 -13.08 34.93
CA LEU A 632 -22.47 -12.33 36.19
C LEU A 632 -22.73 -10.85 35.93
N ASP A 633 -22.07 -10.23 34.95
CA ASP A 633 -22.36 -8.85 34.55
C ASP A 633 -23.80 -8.69 34.04
N LEU A 634 -24.33 -9.66 33.26
CA LEU A 634 -25.75 -9.68 32.87
C LEU A 634 -26.69 -9.75 34.09
N GLN A 635 -26.32 -10.55 35.10
CA GLN A 635 -27.08 -10.67 36.34
C GLN A 635 -27.10 -9.38 37.14
N GLU A 636 -25.92 -8.76 37.33
CA GLU A 636 -25.76 -7.47 38.00
C GLU A 636 -26.54 -6.35 37.30
N MET A 637 -26.56 -6.36 35.97
CA MET A 637 -27.33 -5.41 35.16
C MET A 637 -28.84 -5.69 35.15
N GLY A 638 -29.30 -6.83 35.69
CA GLY A 638 -30.72 -7.19 35.69
C GLY A 638 -31.30 -7.49 34.30
N ILE A 639 -30.47 -7.89 33.33
CA ILE A 639 -30.88 -8.15 31.95
C ILE A 639 -30.66 -9.62 31.56
N ARG A 640 -31.51 -10.16 30.68
CA ARG A 640 -31.43 -11.54 30.17
C ARG A 640 -31.35 -12.62 31.26
N PRO A 641 -32.34 -12.71 32.16
CA PRO A 641 -32.36 -13.67 33.26
C PRO A 641 -32.20 -15.13 32.81
N GLU A 642 -32.61 -15.45 31.58
CA GLU A 642 -32.43 -16.75 30.97
C GLU A 642 -30.95 -17.16 30.80
N LEU A 643 -30.03 -16.20 30.79
CA LEU A 643 -28.58 -16.43 30.65
C LEU A 643 -27.82 -16.39 31.98
N HIS A 644 -28.46 -16.07 33.10
CA HIS A 644 -27.78 -15.91 34.40
C HIS A 644 -27.17 -17.24 34.89
N PRO A 645 -25.99 -17.21 35.56
CA PRO A 645 -25.40 -18.42 36.14
C PRO A 645 -26.33 -19.08 37.16
N LYS A 646 -26.41 -20.42 37.15
CA LYS A 646 -27.18 -21.19 38.12
C LYS A 646 -26.25 -22.02 39.00
N VAL A 647 -26.41 -21.94 40.31
CA VAL A 647 -25.68 -22.80 41.25
C VAL A 647 -26.39 -24.14 41.32
N GLN A 648 -25.69 -25.22 41.00
CA GLN A 648 -26.21 -26.59 41.14
C GLN A 648 -25.94 -27.13 42.54
N ASN A 649 -26.62 -28.21 42.93
CA ASN A 649 -26.54 -28.86 44.25
C ASN A 649 -25.11 -29.17 44.75
N ASN A 650 -24.12 -29.26 43.84
CA ASN A 650 -22.72 -29.54 44.17
C ASN A 650 -21.83 -28.28 44.21
N ASN A 651 -22.39 -27.09 44.41
CA ASN A 651 -21.71 -25.79 44.29
C ASN A 651 -21.04 -25.54 42.91
N LYS A 652 -21.33 -26.35 41.90
CA LYS A 652 -20.87 -26.12 40.53
C LYS A 652 -21.74 -25.06 39.87
N VAL A 653 -21.09 -24.08 39.25
CA VAL A 653 -21.76 -23.04 38.49
C VAL A 653 -22.06 -23.54 37.07
N TYR A 654 -23.34 -23.61 36.74
CA TYR A 654 -23.83 -23.96 35.41
C TYR A 654 -24.17 -22.69 34.62
N LEU A 655 -23.67 -22.60 33.39
CA LEU A 655 -24.00 -21.52 32.46
C LEU A 655 -25.05 -22.02 31.46
N PRO A 656 -26.27 -21.44 31.45
CA PRO A 656 -27.28 -21.79 30.45
C PRO A 656 -26.77 -21.57 29.01
N PRO A 657 -27.05 -22.48 28.07
CA PRO A 657 -26.68 -22.32 26.66
C PRO A 657 -27.24 -21.02 26.08
N ALA A 658 -26.39 -20.23 25.43
CA ALA A 658 -26.84 -19.05 24.70
C ALA A 658 -27.31 -19.42 23.30
N CYS A 659 -28.31 -18.71 22.78
CA CYS A 659 -28.83 -18.92 21.42
C CYS A 659 -27.78 -18.65 20.32
N PHE A 660 -26.72 -17.92 20.64
CA PHE A 660 -25.63 -17.58 19.73
C PHE A 660 -24.44 -18.54 19.81
N SER A 661 -24.45 -19.52 20.73
CA SER A 661 -23.37 -20.51 20.82
C SER A 661 -23.70 -21.73 19.99
N MET A 662 -22.81 -22.07 19.04
CA MET A 662 -22.97 -23.27 18.21
C MET A 662 -22.85 -24.54 19.06
N ASP A 663 -23.72 -25.51 18.81
CA ASP A 663 -23.58 -26.85 19.34
C ASP A 663 -22.46 -27.64 18.64
N LYS A 664 -22.19 -28.87 19.08
CA LYS A 664 -21.12 -29.70 18.50
C LYS A 664 -21.33 -30.03 17.01
N LYS A 665 -22.58 -30.25 16.59
CA LYS A 665 -22.95 -30.59 15.21
C LYS A 665 -22.82 -29.36 14.31
N GLU A 666 -23.26 -28.21 14.80
CA GLU A 666 -23.14 -26.93 14.11
C GLU A 666 -21.67 -26.53 13.91
N LYS A 667 -20.82 -26.67 14.95
CA LYS A 667 -19.37 -26.41 14.81
C LYS A 667 -18.72 -27.29 13.76
N ASP A 668 -19.10 -28.57 13.71
CA ASP A 668 -18.58 -29.50 12.71
C ASP A 668 -19.02 -29.14 11.28
N ILE A 669 -20.29 -28.77 11.08
CA ILE A 669 -20.77 -28.24 9.78
C ILE A 669 -19.99 -26.99 9.38
N PHE A 670 -19.89 -26.03 10.29
CA PHE A 670 -19.19 -24.76 10.08
C PHE A 670 -17.72 -24.97 9.68
N CYS A 671 -16.98 -25.78 10.44
CA CYS A 671 -15.58 -26.08 10.12
C CYS A 671 -15.43 -26.90 8.84
N ARG A 672 -16.33 -27.84 8.54
CA ARG A 672 -16.27 -28.62 7.27
C ARG A 672 -16.42 -27.74 6.04
N VAL A 673 -17.30 -26.74 6.09
CA VAL A 673 -17.42 -25.74 5.00
C VAL A 673 -16.07 -25.05 4.81
N LEU A 674 -15.53 -24.42 5.85
CA LEU A 674 -14.26 -23.68 5.77
C LEU A 674 -13.06 -24.57 5.39
N LYS A 675 -13.04 -25.83 5.80
CA LYS A 675 -11.98 -26.79 5.46
C LYS A 675 -11.96 -27.14 3.97
N LYS A 676 -13.12 -27.15 3.32
CA LYS A 676 -13.30 -27.56 1.92
C LYS A 676 -13.22 -26.40 0.91
N VAL A 677 -13.30 -25.15 1.37
CA VAL A 677 -13.21 -23.97 0.50
C VAL A 677 -11.90 -23.98 -0.29
N LYS A 678 -12.02 -23.82 -1.60
CA LYS A 678 -10.92 -23.53 -2.53
C LYS A 678 -11.20 -22.17 -3.16
N VAL A 679 -10.16 -21.36 -3.31
CA VAL A 679 -10.22 -20.03 -3.92
C VAL A 679 -9.12 -19.93 -4.98
N PRO A 680 -9.23 -19.00 -5.95
CA PRO A 680 -8.17 -18.75 -6.92
C PRO A 680 -6.82 -18.46 -6.25
N ASP A 681 -5.73 -18.75 -6.95
CA ASP A 681 -4.41 -18.38 -6.45
C ASP A 681 -4.28 -16.86 -6.27
N GLY A 682 -3.50 -16.44 -5.27
CA GLY A 682 -3.36 -15.02 -4.91
C GLY A 682 -4.57 -14.41 -4.19
N TYR A 683 -5.74 -15.05 -4.18
CA TYR A 683 -6.96 -14.50 -3.56
C TYR A 683 -6.93 -14.51 -2.02
N ALA A 684 -6.55 -15.65 -1.41
CA ALA A 684 -6.42 -15.78 0.04
C ALA A 684 -5.35 -16.80 0.41
N ALA A 685 -4.90 -16.79 1.67
CA ALA A 685 -4.10 -17.90 2.17
C ALA A 685 -4.95 -19.18 2.22
N ASN A 686 -4.30 -20.34 2.30
CA ASN A 686 -5.00 -21.62 2.40
C ASN A 686 -5.71 -21.76 3.76
N ILE A 687 -6.95 -21.26 3.85
CA ILE A 687 -7.80 -21.25 5.05
C ILE A 687 -7.96 -22.66 5.63
N SER A 688 -7.91 -23.71 4.82
CA SER A 688 -8.01 -25.09 5.31
C SER A 688 -6.93 -25.42 6.35
N ARG A 689 -5.76 -24.76 6.31
CA ARG A 689 -4.67 -24.93 7.30
C ARG A 689 -5.01 -24.33 8.67
N CYS A 690 -5.95 -23.40 8.72
CA CYS A 690 -6.43 -22.73 9.93
C CYS A 690 -7.62 -23.44 10.57
N VAL A 691 -8.07 -24.57 10.00
CA VAL A 691 -9.27 -25.30 10.43
C VAL A 691 -8.88 -26.71 10.89
N GLU A 692 -9.27 -27.07 12.11
CA GLU A 692 -9.22 -28.45 12.62
C GLU A 692 -10.66 -28.97 12.83
N LEU A 693 -10.89 -30.24 12.52
CA LEU A 693 -12.22 -30.88 12.61
C LEU A 693 -12.38 -31.73 13.88
N LYS A 694 -11.28 -32.13 14.53
CA LYS A 694 -11.26 -33.01 15.69
C LYS A 694 -10.24 -32.54 16.73
N PRO A 695 -10.65 -31.75 17.73
CA PRO A 695 -11.97 -31.11 17.87
C PRO A 695 -12.20 -29.99 16.83
N PRO A 696 -13.46 -29.63 16.49
CA PRO A 696 -13.74 -28.50 15.61
C PRO A 696 -13.21 -27.18 16.18
N LYS A 697 -12.24 -26.56 15.53
CA LYS A 697 -11.67 -25.27 15.94
C LYS A 697 -11.06 -24.49 14.78
N LEU A 698 -11.03 -23.17 14.95
CA LEU A 698 -10.29 -22.24 14.09
C LEU A 698 -9.08 -21.68 14.85
N PHE A 699 -7.94 -21.60 14.18
CA PHE A 699 -6.69 -21.11 14.78
C PHE A 699 -5.78 -20.47 13.73
N GLY A 700 -4.88 -19.60 14.19
CA GLY A 700 -3.81 -19.06 13.34
C GLY A 700 -4.23 -18.16 12.17
N LEU A 701 -5.46 -17.64 12.18
CA LEU A 701 -5.92 -16.66 11.18
C LEU A 701 -5.13 -15.36 11.31
N LYS A 702 -4.56 -14.88 10.20
CA LYS A 702 -3.94 -13.56 10.09
C LYS A 702 -4.97 -12.51 9.71
N SER A 703 -4.61 -11.22 9.74
CA SER A 703 -5.50 -10.11 9.39
C SER A 703 -6.20 -10.31 8.03
N HIS A 704 -5.43 -10.70 7.01
CA HIS A 704 -5.97 -10.96 5.66
C HIS A 704 -6.91 -12.18 5.63
N ASP A 705 -6.61 -13.22 6.41
CA ASP A 705 -7.48 -14.39 6.51
C ASP A 705 -8.80 -14.03 7.17
N SER A 706 -8.77 -13.20 8.22
CA SER A 706 -9.95 -12.65 8.88
C SER A 706 -10.75 -11.73 7.96
N HIS A 707 -10.10 -10.93 7.12
CA HIS A 707 -10.75 -10.09 6.10
C HIS A 707 -11.55 -10.95 5.11
N ILE A 708 -10.92 -11.98 4.53
CA ILE A 708 -11.60 -12.90 3.59
C ILE A 708 -12.71 -13.69 4.30
N LEU A 709 -12.46 -14.13 5.54
CA LEU A 709 -13.46 -14.81 6.35
C LEU A 709 -14.67 -13.90 6.59
N MET A 710 -14.46 -12.69 7.10
CA MET A 710 -15.52 -11.75 7.44
C MET A 710 -16.37 -11.37 6.21
N GLN A 711 -15.75 -11.06 5.08
CA GLN A 711 -16.47 -10.51 3.93
C GLN A 711 -17.15 -11.56 3.06
N GLN A 712 -16.62 -12.78 3.00
CA GLN A 712 -17.04 -13.76 2.00
C GLN A 712 -17.41 -15.11 2.62
N LEU A 713 -16.52 -15.70 3.44
CA LEU A 713 -16.69 -17.10 3.85
C LEU A 713 -17.62 -17.26 5.06
N LEU A 714 -17.65 -16.30 5.98
CA LEU A 714 -18.44 -16.35 7.20
C LEU A 714 -19.94 -16.38 6.89
N PRO A 715 -20.50 -15.52 6.01
CA PRO A 715 -21.91 -15.63 5.61
C PRO A 715 -22.29 -16.99 5.03
N ILE A 716 -21.39 -17.60 4.25
CA ILE A 716 -21.60 -18.92 3.63
C ILE A 716 -21.59 -20.00 4.71
N ALA A 717 -20.58 -20.00 5.59
CA ALA A 717 -20.43 -20.96 6.67
C ALA A 717 -21.57 -20.89 7.70
N LEU A 718 -22.21 -19.72 7.86
CA LEU A 718 -23.34 -19.51 8.76
C LEU A 718 -24.71 -19.94 8.19
N ARG A 719 -24.82 -20.25 6.89
CA ARG A 719 -26.13 -20.44 6.22
C ARG A 719 -26.98 -21.58 6.81
N ASN A 720 -26.36 -22.61 7.36
CA ASN A 720 -27.00 -23.82 7.88
C ASN A 720 -26.72 -24.06 9.38
N VAL A 721 -26.24 -23.05 10.09
CA VAL A 721 -25.98 -23.11 11.54
C VAL A 721 -26.57 -21.87 12.21
N LEU A 722 -26.85 -21.97 13.51
CA LEU A 722 -27.46 -20.93 14.35
C LEU A 722 -28.88 -20.50 13.91
N PRO A 723 -29.69 -20.00 14.86
CA PRO A 723 -30.99 -19.43 14.55
C PRO A 723 -30.90 -18.22 13.61
N LYS A 724 -31.95 -18.00 12.79
CA LYS A 724 -32.05 -16.86 11.86
C LYS A 724 -31.83 -15.51 12.55
N HIS A 725 -32.39 -15.33 13.75
CA HIS A 725 -32.25 -14.08 14.51
C HIS A 725 -30.81 -13.79 14.98
N VAL A 726 -29.92 -14.79 15.02
CA VAL A 726 -28.50 -14.61 15.33
C VAL A 726 -27.68 -14.42 14.06
N ARG A 727 -27.85 -15.31 13.08
CA ARG A 727 -27.00 -15.29 11.88
C ARG A 727 -27.28 -14.11 10.95
N TYR A 728 -28.52 -13.62 10.87
CA TYR A 728 -28.84 -12.50 9.97
C TYR A 728 -28.15 -11.19 10.37
N PRO A 729 -28.16 -10.76 11.65
CA PRO A 729 -27.34 -9.61 12.08
C PRO A 729 -25.85 -9.77 11.78
N VAL A 730 -25.29 -10.96 12.01
CA VAL A 730 -23.87 -11.23 11.69
C VAL A 730 -23.61 -11.17 10.18
N MET A 731 -24.49 -11.73 9.35
CA MET A 731 -24.37 -11.65 7.89
C MET A 731 -24.51 -10.21 7.36
N LYS A 732 -25.35 -9.38 7.98
CA LYS A 732 -25.43 -7.94 7.66
C LYS A 732 -24.14 -7.22 8.02
N LEU A 733 -23.55 -7.51 9.18
CA LEU A 733 -22.24 -6.98 9.56
C LEU A 733 -21.14 -7.39 8.55
N CYS A 734 -21.16 -8.64 8.08
CA CYS A 734 -20.25 -9.10 7.03
C CYS A 734 -20.44 -8.33 5.71
N ARG A 735 -21.69 -8.10 5.30
CA ARG A 735 -22.02 -7.30 4.11
C ARG A 735 -21.54 -5.85 4.24
N TYR A 736 -21.73 -5.25 5.40
CA TYR A 736 -21.24 -3.89 5.69
C TYR A 736 -19.73 -3.78 5.45
N TYR A 737 -18.93 -4.69 6.01
CA TYR A 737 -17.48 -4.70 5.78
C TYR A 737 -17.11 -4.96 4.31
N LYS A 738 -17.84 -5.86 3.62
CA LYS A 738 -17.65 -6.12 2.20
C LYS A 738 -17.89 -4.87 1.33
N GLN A 739 -18.97 -4.13 1.60
CA GLN A 739 -19.28 -2.89 0.88
C GLN A 739 -18.27 -1.79 1.21
N LEU A 740 -17.91 -1.64 2.50
CA LEU A 740 -16.96 -0.64 2.98
C LEU A 740 -15.59 -0.77 2.29
N CYS A 741 -15.12 -1.99 2.10
CA CYS A 741 -13.81 -2.29 1.52
C CYS A 741 -13.83 -2.40 -0.02
N SER A 742 -14.90 -1.97 -0.69
CA SER A 742 -14.93 -1.91 -2.16
C SER A 742 -13.86 -0.96 -2.71
N LYS A 743 -13.31 -1.30 -3.88
CA LYS A 743 -12.34 -0.46 -4.61
C LYS A 743 -12.98 0.80 -5.19
N VAL A 744 -14.30 0.81 -5.30
CA VAL A 744 -15.11 1.92 -5.81
C VAL A 744 -16.29 2.07 -4.89
N LEU A 745 -16.48 3.27 -4.34
CA LEU A 745 -17.58 3.56 -3.42
C LEU A 745 -18.53 4.57 -4.04
N ASN A 746 -19.82 4.28 -3.98
CA ASN A 746 -20.86 5.26 -4.24
C ASN A 746 -21.10 6.09 -2.96
N PRO A 747 -20.99 7.42 -3.00
CA PRO A 747 -21.28 8.27 -1.84
C PRO A 747 -22.67 8.03 -1.23
N ASN A 748 -23.68 7.71 -2.04
CA ASN A 748 -25.04 7.46 -1.56
C ASN A 748 -25.15 6.15 -0.76
N ASP A 749 -24.42 5.10 -1.19
CA ASP A 749 -24.38 3.84 -0.46
C ASP A 749 -23.73 4.04 0.92
N LEU A 750 -22.70 4.88 1.01
CA LEU A 750 -22.06 5.21 2.28
C LEU A 750 -23.03 5.90 3.26
N VAL A 751 -23.90 6.79 2.79
CA VAL A 751 -24.96 7.40 3.62
C VAL A 751 -25.94 6.35 4.14
N GLN A 752 -26.31 5.37 3.31
CA GLN A 752 -27.15 4.26 3.76
C GLN A 752 -26.42 3.40 4.79
N MET A 753 -25.14 3.11 4.57
CA MET A 753 -24.29 2.34 5.48
C MET A 753 -24.10 3.01 6.84
N GLU A 754 -23.96 4.35 6.90
CA GLU A 754 -23.90 5.13 8.15
C GLU A 754 -25.13 4.86 9.04
N ASN A 755 -26.31 4.74 8.43
CA ASN A 755 -27.55 4.43 9.13
C ASN A 755 -27.69 2.94 9.44
N GLU A 756 -27.30 2.06 8.51
CA GLU A 756 -27.44 0.62 8.66
C GLU A 756 -26.56 0.07 9.79
N ILE A 757 -25.32 0.55 9.93
CA ILE A 757 -24.39 0.04 10.95
C ILE A 757 -24.91 0.26 12.38
N GLY A 758 -25.55 1.41 12.64
CA GLY A 758 -26.20 1.66 13.93
C GLY A 758 -27.25 0.61 14.26
N LYS A 759 -28.07 0.22 13.26
CA LYS A 759 -29.08 -0.84 13.41
C LYS A 759 -28.47 -2.22 13.56
N ILE A 760 -27.43 -2.55 12.78
CA ILE A 760 -26.71 -3.82 12.88
C ILE A 760 -26.14 -4.00 14.30
N LEU A 761 -25.46 -2.98 14.83
CA LEU A 761 -24.89 -3.05 16.18
C LEU A 761 -25.98 -3.13 17.26
N CYS A 762 -27.12 -2.44 17.10
CA CYS A 762 -28.26 -2.58 18.01
C CYS A 762 -28.89 -3.98 17.96
N ASP A 763 -29.01 -4.59 16.79
CA ASP A 763 -29.51 -5.96 16.65
C ASP A 763 -28.55 -6.95 17.35
N LEU A 764 -27.24 -6.75 17.19
CA LEU A 764 -26.21 -7.55 17.87
C LEU A 764 -26.24 -7.32 19.39
N GLU A 765 -26.46 -6.09 19.86
CA GLU A 765 -26.54 -5.75 21.28
C GLU A 765 -27.61 -6.56 21.98
N ARG A 766 -28.77 -6.75 21.36
CA ARG A 766 -29.89 -7.54 21.90
C ARG A 766 -29.57 -9.04 22.03
N ILE A 767 -28.52 -9.51 21.36
CA ILE A 767 -28.15 -10.93 21.25
C ILE A 767 -26.92 -11.23 22.11
N PHE A 768 -25.83 -10.51 21.89
CA PHE A 768 -24.52 -10.75 22.50
C PHE A 768 -24.38 -10.08 23.87
N PRO A 769 -23.54 -10.62 24.78
CA PRO A 769 -23.32 -10.01 26.09
C PRO A 769 -22.57 -8.66 25.97
N PRO A 770 -22.71 -7.75 26.96
CA PRO A 770 -22.02 -6.45 26.99
C PRO A 770 -20.50 -6.52 26.76
N SER A 771 -19.85 -7.58 27.23
CA SER A 771 -18.42 -7.87 27.03
C SER A 771 -17.99 -7.98 25.56
N PHE A 772 -18.93 -8.25 24.65
CA PHE A 772 -18.69 -8.28 23.20
C PHE A 772 -18.39 -6.88 22.65
N PHE A 773 -19.06 -5.86 23.17
CA PHE A 773 -18.99 -4.47 22.68
C PHE A 773 -17.80 -3.74 23.26
N ASP A 774 -16.59 -4.22 22.96
CA ASP A 774 -15.37 -3.45 23.22
C ASP A 774 -15.22 -2.28 22.24
N VAL A 775 -14.17 -1.48 22.43
CA VAL A 775 -13.93 -0.30 21.60
C VAL A 775 -13.78 -0.66 20.12
N MET A 776 -13.21 -1.82 19.77
CA MET A 776 -13.01 -2.20 18.37
C MET A 776 -14.34 -2.47 17.67
N VAL A 777 -15.28 -3.13 18.36
CA VAL A 777 -16.65 -3.30 17.84
C VAL A 777 -17.31 -1.93 17.66
N HIS A 778 -17.19 -1.04 18.65
CA HIS A 778 -17.78 0.29 18.60
C HIS A 778 -17.26 1.15 17.44
N LEU A 779 -15.95 1.11 17.16
CA LEU A 779 -15.36 1.88 16.05
C LEU A 779 -15.98 1.56 14.68
N SER A 780 -16.60 0.38 14.52
CA SER A 780 -17.33 0.01 13.29
C SER A 780 -18.36 1.07 12.89
N VAL A 781 -19.01 1.74 13.85
CA VAL A 781 -20.03 2.76 13.61
C VAL A 781 -19.50 4.03 12.92
N HIS A 782 -18.18 4.25 12.96
CA HIS A 782 -17.54 5.42 12.39
C HIS A 782 -16.93 5.18 11.00
N LEU A 783 -16.76 3.93 10.59
CA LEU A 783 -15.99 3.59 9.38
C LEU A 783 -16.65 4.08 8.08
N ALA A 784 -17.98 3.99 7.96
CA ALA A 784 -18.70 4.50 6.80
C ALA A 784 -18.56 6.03 6.67
N SER A 785 -18.67 6.77 7.77
CA SER A 785 -18.44 8.22 7.79
C SER A 785 -17.00 8.57 7.41
N GLU A 786 -16.03 7.81 7.90
CA GLU A 786 -14.63 8.03 7.55
C GLU A 786 -14.35 7.72 6.06
N ALA A 787 -14.91 6.64 5.52
CA ALA A 787 -14.82 6.32 4.09
C ALA A 787 -15.51 7.36 3.20
N LYS A 788 -16.62 7.93 3.67
CA LYS A 788 -17.30 9.04 3.00
C LYS A 788 -16.45 10.30 2.96
N LEU A 789 -15.66 10.58 4.00
CA LEU A 789 -14.79 11.75 4.08
C LEU A 789 -13.45 11.55 3.36
N GLY A 790 -12.77 10.42 3.58
CA GLY A 790 -11.41 10.15 3.09
C GLY A 790 -11.34 9.29 1.82
N GLY A 791 -12.48 8.84 1.31
CA GLY A 791 -12.55 7.95 0.16
C GLY A 791 -12.30 6.49 0.52
N THR A 792 -11.96 5.70 -0.49
CA THR A 792 -11.80 4.25 -0.37
C THR A 792 -10.77 3.86 0.68
N VAL A 793 -11.01 2.71 1.32
CA VAL A 793 -10.22 2.30 2.47
C VAL A 793 -8.81 1.86 2.06
N HIS A 794 -8.60 1.37 0.82
CA HIS A 794 -7.32 0.78 0.40
C HIS A 794 -6.11 1.73 0.41
N TYR A 795 -6.32 3.05 0.31
CA TYR A 795 -5.26 4.06 0.47
C TYR A 795 -4.89 4.35 1.92
N ARG A 796 -5.66 3.79 2.85
CA ARG A 796 -5.62 4.06 4.30
C ARG A 796 -5.46 2.74 5.08
N TRP A 797 -5.08 1.66 4.37
CA TRP A 797 -4.80 0.35 4.94
C TRP A 797 -3.43 0.27 5.59
N MET A 798 -3.35 -0.46 6.70
CA MET A 798 -2.09 -0.87 7.31
C MET A 798 -1.45 -2.09 6.60
N TYR A 799 -2.16 -2.81 5.73
CA TYR A 799 -1.57 -3.96 5.02
C TYR A 799 -0.30 -3.63 4.21
N PRO A 800 -0.28 -2.58 3.36
CA PRO A 800 0.94 -2.23 2.63
C PRO A 800 2.07 -1.80 3.57
N ILE A 801 1.71 -1.09 4.65
CA ILE A 801 2.66 -0.60 5.65
C ILE A 801 3.30 -1.76 6.41
N GLU A 802 2.52 -2.68 6.97
CA GLU A 802 3.06 -3.86 7.68
C GLU A 802 3.94 -4.75 6.78
N ARG A 803 3.57 -4.89 5.50
CA ARG A 803 4.41 -5.58 4.51
C ARG A 803 5.73 -4.84 4.32
N TYR A 804 5.69 -3.52 4.21
CA TYR A 804 6.89 -2.69 4.15
C TYR A 804 7.76 -2.81 5.42
N LEU A 805 7.16 -2.81 6.61
CA LEU A 805 7.88 -3.06 7.88
C LEU A 805 8.57 -4.44 7.87
N SER A 806 7.92 -5.46 7.31
CA SER A 806 8.53 -6.78 7.11
C SER A 806 9.75 -6.72 6.18
N THR A 807 9.69 -5.90 5.13
CA THR A 807 10.82 -5.63 4.25
C THR A 807 11.96 -4.92 4.99
N LEU A 808 11.69 -3.90 5.80
CA LEU A 808 12.70 -3.24 6.63
C LEU A 808 13.39 -4.22 7.59
N LYS A 809 12.64 -5.12 8.24
CA LYS A 809 13.21 -6.22 9.06
C LYS A 809 14.17 -7.11 8.28
N SER A 810 14.07 -7.16 6.94
CA SER A 810 14.95 -7.99 6.11
C SER A 810 16.32 -7.39 5.81
N TYR A 811 16.44 -6.08 6.00
CA TYR A 811 17.70 -5.34 5.86
C TYR A 811 18.61 -5.47 7.08
N VAL A 812 18.10 -5.94 8.22
CA VAL A 812 18.89 -6.12 9.43
C VAL A 812 19.90 -7.26 9.23
N LYS A 813 21.13 -6.90 8.83
CA LYS A 813 22.28 -7.81 8.71
C LYS A 813 23.19 -7.75 9.94
N ASN A 814 23.34 -6.57 10.55
CA ASN A 814 24.08 -6.38 11.79
C ASN A 814 23.12 -6.11 12.96
N ARG A 815 22.97 -7.11 13.84
CA ARG A 815 22.08 -7.01 15.01
C ARG A 815 22.53 -5.99 16.06
N SER A 816 23.81 -5.62 16.10
CA SER A 816 24.33 -4.62 17.03
C SER A 816 24.01 -3.19 16.60
N LYS A 817 23.60 -2.99 15.33
CA LYS A 817 23.21 -1.70 14.74
C LYS A 817 22.03 -1.89 13.78
N PRO A 818 20.84 -2.28 14.29
CA PRO A 818 19.72 -2.66 13.44
C PRO A 818 19.21 -1.47 12.60
N GLU A 819 19.04 -0.29 13.19
CA GLU A 819 18.57 0.90 12.45
C GLU A 819 19.60 1.36 11.40
N GLY A 820 20.89 1.18 11.67
CA GLY A 820 21.95 1.42 10.69
C GLY A 820 21.85 0.47 9.50
N SER A 821 21.62 -0.81 9.77
CA SER A 821 21.44 -1.81 8.71
C SER A 821 20.18 -1.55 7.88
N ILE A 822 19.08 -1.13 8.53
CA ILE A 822 17.84 -0.77 7.85
C ILE A 822 18.06 0.43 6.92
N ALA A 823 18.69 1.49 7.41
CA ALA A 823 18.93 2.70 6.62
C ALA A 823 19.78 2.43 5.37
N GLU A 824 20.86 1.67 5.51
CA GLU A 824 21.71 1.30 4.36
C GLU A 824 20.98 0.38 3.38
N GLY A 825 20.15 -0.54 3.87
CA GLY A 825 19.33 -1.41 3.02
C GLY A 825 18.25 -0.64 2.26
N TYR A 826 17.59 0.31 2.93
CA TYR A 826 16.60 1.19 2.33
C TYR A 826 17.21 2.08 1.24
N LEU A 827 18.33 2.77 1.52
CA LEU A 827 18.99 3.60 0.50
C LEU A 827 19.38 2.81 -0.76
N ALA A 828 19.90 1.59 -0.57
CA ALA A 828 20.25 0.73 -1.68
C ALA A 828 19.02 0.34 -2.52
N GLU A 829 17.91 -0.02 -1.87
CA GLU A 829 16.68 -0.37 -2.58
C GLU A 829 16.02 0.84 -3.24
N GLU A 830 15.96 1.99 -2.57
CA GLU A 830 15.42 3.25 -3.12
C GLU A 830 16.17 3.65 -4.39
N CYS A 831 17.50 3.67 -4.34
CA CYS A 831 18.33 3.99 -5.50
C CYS A 831 18.11 3.01 -6.65
N LEU A 832 18.08 1.70 -6.37
CA LEU A 832 17.90 0.69 -7.41
C LEU A 832 16.49 0.68 -7.98
N SER A 833 15.48 0.95 -7.17
CA SER A 833 14.09 1.08 -7.60
C SER A 833 13.94 2.21 -8.60
N PHE A 834 14.56 3.35 -8.31
CA PHE A 834 14.66 4.49 -9.24
C PHE A 834 15.43 4.10 -10.51
N CYS A 835 16.62 3.52 -10.37
CA CYS A 835 17.45 3.16 -11.52
C CYS A 835 16.75 2.15 -12.45
N SER A 836 15.96 1.24 -11.89
CA SER A 836 15.27 0.19 -12.63
C SER A 836 14.19 0.71 -13.58
N LEU A 837 13.71 1.94 -13.42
CA LEU A 837 12.77 2.59 -14.36
C LEU A 837 13.38 2.86 -15.75
N TYR A 838 14.70 2.82 -15.85
CA TYR A 838 15.47 3.08 -17.07
C TYR A 838 16.13 1.83 -17.64
N LEU A 839 15.93 0.68 -16.98
CA LEU A 839 16.34 -0.60 -17.54
C LEU A 839 15.33 -1.00 -18.62
N SER A 840 15.85 -1.68 -19.64
CA SER A 840 15.08 -2.30 -20.72
C SER A 840 14.01 -3.25 -20.16
N SER A 841 12.91 -3.36 -20.90
CA SER A 841 11.71 -4.10 -20.48
C SER A 841 11.93 -5.61 -20.34
N ASP A 842 12.99 -6.16 -20.95
CA ASP A 842 13.40 -7.56 -20.84
C ASP A 842 14.08 -7.88 -19.49
N VAL A 843 14.49 -6.85 -18.73
CA VAL A 843 15.06 -7.03 -17.40
C VAL A 843 13.96 -7.17 -16.37
N GLU A 844 13.95 -8.27 -15.61
CA GLU A 844 13.05 -8.42 -14.47
C GLU A 844 13.42 -7.43 -13.36
N THR A 845 12.58 -6.42 -13.17
CA THR A 845 12.64 -5.36 -12.17
C THR A 845 11.51 -5.45 -11.15
N ILE A 846 11.61 -4.66 -10.08
CA ILE A 846 10.51 -4.50 -9.12
C ILE A 846 9.20 -3.98 -9.74
N HIS A 847 9.25 -3.38 -10.94
CA HIS A 847 8.09 -2.78 -11.61
C HIS A 847 7.41 -3.73 -12.61
N ASN A 848 8.17 -4.63 -13.25
CA ASN A 848 7.67 -5.57 -14.27
C ASN A 848 7.79 -7.05 -13.87
N LYS A 849 8.26 -7.37 -12.65
CA LYS A 849 8.36 -8.74 -12.15
C LYS A 849 7.01 -9.46 -12.25
N THR A 850 7.00 -10.55 -13.00
CA THR A 850 5.85 -11.43 -13.16
C THR A 850 5.39 -11.98 -11.81
N SER A 851 4.08 -12.15 -11.66
CA SER A 851 3.49 -12.80 -10.49
C SER A 851 4.09 -14.19 -10.27
N ARG A 852 4.10 -14.65 -9.01
CA ARG A 852 4.66 -15.96 -8.62
C ARG A 852 4.11 -17.11 -9.46
N ASN A 853 2.84 -16.99 -9.85
CA ASN A 853 2.20 -17.82 -10.86
C ASN A 853 1.83 -16.87 -12.01
N TYR A 854 2.63 -16.90 -13.08
CA TYR A 854 2.30 -16.23 -14.33
C TYR A 854 1.43 -17.20 -15.10
N ASP A 855 0.13 -16.90 -15.16
CA ASP A 855 -0.80 -17.56 -16.05
C ASP A 855 -0.56 -16.93 -17.42
N ASP A 856 0.24 -17.62 -18.25
CA ASP A 856 0.39 -17.28 -19.66
C ASP A 856 -1.02 -17.29 -20.24
N GLY A 857 -1.52 -16.12 -20.66
CA GLY A 857 -2.91 -15.85 -21.02
C GLY A 857 -3.32 -16.58 -22.28
N GLY A 858 -3.34 -17.91 -22.23
CA GLY A 858 -3.87 -18.76 -23.27
C GLY A 858 -5.38 -18.63 -23.25
N PHE A 859 -5.91 -18.11 -24.37
CA PHE A 859 -7.31 -17.94 -24.73
C PHE A 859 -7.92 -16.57 -24.35
N GLU A 860 -8.14 -15.75 -25.38
CA GLU A 860 -9.16 -14.70 -25.37
C GLU A 860 -10.53 -15.39 -25.33
N ASP A 861 -11.05 -15.61 -24.13
CA ASP A 861 -12.43 -16.06 -23.98
C ASP A 861 -13.38 -14.92 -24.35
N ILE A 862 -14.38 -15.24 -25.18
CA ILE A 862 -15.34 -14.31 -25.81
C ILE A 862 -16.15 -13.50 -24.77
N LEU A 863 -16.27 -13.99 -23.53
CA LEU A 863 -17.04 -13.34 -22.47
C LEU A 863 -16.11 -12.91 -21.30
N PRO A 864 -16.23 -11.66 -20.80
CA PRO A 864 -15.44 -11.16 -19.68
C PRO A 864 -15.52 -12.02 -18.41
N ILE A 865 -16.64 -12.71 -18.18
CA ILE A 865 -16.82 -13.62 -17.03
C ILE A 865 -15.86 -14.83 -17.05
N PHE A 866 -15.32 -15.18 -18.23
CA PHE A 866 -14.37 -16.29 -18.42
C PHE A 866 -12.93 -15.82 -18.69
N SER A 867 -12.70 -14.51 -18.80
CA SER A 867 -11.37 -13.91 -19.05
C SER A 867 -10.28 -14.22 -18.01
N MET A 868 -10.61 -14.90 -16.90
CA MET A 868 -9.64 -15.41 -15.96
C MET A 868 -9.05 -16.74 -16.46
N SER A 869 -8.11 -16.65 -17.40
CA SER A 869 -7.27 -17.79 -17.77
C SER A 869 -6.32 -18.15 -16.62
N GLY A 870 -6.27 -19.43 -16.28
CA GLY A 870 -5.35 -19.98 -15.28
C GLY A 870 -4.48 -21.07 -15.89
N ARG A 871 -3.22 -21.20 -15.48
CA ARG A 871 -2.34 -22.27 -15.97
C ARG A 871 -2.77 -23.60 -15.37
N PRO A 872 -3.16 -24.62 -16.17
CA PRO A 872 -3.46 -25.94 -15.63
C PRO A 872 -2.21 -26.55 -15.01
N ILE A 873 -2.30 -26.98 -13.74
CA ILE A 873 -1.23 -27.68 -13.04
C ILE A 873 -1.68 -29.14 -12.82
N GLY A 874 -1.06 -30.06 -13.55
CA GLY A 874 -1.32 -31.50 -13.45
C GLY A 874 -2.01 -32.07 -14.69
N ALA A 875 -2.43 -33.34 -14.60
CA ALA A 875 -3.17 -34.00 -15.67
C ALA A 875 -4.60 -33.43 -15.76
N THR A 876 -5.04 -33.11 -16.98
CA THR A 876 -6.42 -32.73 -17.26
C THR A 876 -7.38 -33.84 -16.84
N VAL A 877 -8.38 -33.49 -16.05
CA VAL A 877 -9.49 -34.40 -15.74
C VAL A 877 -10.73 -33.84 -16.41
N VAL A 878 -11.36 -34.64 -17.27
CA VAL A 878 -12.65 -34.31 -17.87
C VAL A 878 -13.72 -34.72 -16.87
N GLU A 879 -14.43 -33.74 -16.30
CA GLU A 879 -15.55 -33.97 -15.40
C GLU A 879 -16.84 -33.55 -16.12
N ILE A 880 -17.82 -34.46 -16.20
CA ILE A 880 -19.13 -34.14 -16.73
C ILE A 880 -19.90 -33.42 -15.61
N LEU A 881 -20.26 -32.16 -15.83
CA LEU A 881 -21.08 -31.42 -14.88
C LEU A 881 -22.45 -32.10 -14.76
N ASP A 882 -22.84 -32.45 -13.54
CA ASP A 882 -24.19 -32.92 -13.30
C ASP A 882 -25.22 -31.80 -13.54
N LEU A 883 -26.50 -32.16 -13.66
CA LEU A 883 -27.57 -31.20 -13.96
C LEU A 883 -27.69 -30.08 -12.91
N ASP A 884 -27.36 -30.34 -11.64
CA ASP A 884 -27.43 -29.36 -10.56
C ASP A 884 -26.27 -28.37 -10.65
N ILE A 885 -25.06 -28.84 -10.94
CA ILE A 885 -23.88 -28.00 -11.20
C ILE A 885 -24.09 -27.19 -12.48
N LEU A 886 -24.63 -27.79 -13.53
CA LEU A 886 -24.95 -27.11 -14.78
C LEU A 886 -25.98 -25.99 -14.54
N ALA A 887 -27.06 -26.26 -13.80
CA ALA A 887 -28.06 -25.25 -13.44
C ALA A 887 -27.47 -24.11 -12.60
N LYS A 888 -26.54 -24.41 -11.68
CA LYS A 888 -25.80 -23.40 -10.91
C LYS A 888 -24.87 -22.57 -11.78
N ALA A 889 -24.16 -23.19 -12.72
CA ALA A 889 -23.28 -22.50 -13.66
C ALA A 889 -24.08 -21.57 -14.58
N HIS A 890 -25.19 -22.05 -15.15
CA HIS A 890 -26.11 -21.23 -15.94
C HIS A 890 -26.67 -20.06 -15.13
N SER A 891 -27.14 -20.31 -13.91
CA SER A 891 -27.61 -19.24 -13.01
C SER A 891 -26.51 -18.22 -12.73
N TYR A 892 -25.28 -18.69 -12.51
CA TYR A 892 -24.14 -17.80 -12.29
C TYR A 892 -23.87 -16.90 -13.50
N VAL A 893 -23.86 -17.45 -14.72
CA VAL A 893 -23.73 -16.65 -15.95
C VAL A 893 -24.89 -15.67 -16.08
N LEU A 894 -26.14 -16.13 -15.93
CA LEU A 894 -27.35 -15.30 -16.00
C LEU A 894 -27.34 -14.10 -15.04
N PHE A 895 -26.85 -14.27 -13.81
CA PHE A 895 -26.86 -13.22 -12.80
C PHE A 895 -25.59 -12.36 -12.75
N ASN A 896 -24.51 -12.74 -13.47
CA ASN A 896 -23.20 -12.09 -13.32
C ASN A 896 -22.51 -11.74 -14.67
N CYS A 897 -23.18 -11.96 -15.81
CA CYS A 897 -22.68 -11.62 -17.14
C CYS A 897 -23.57 -10.52 -17.73
N SER A 898 -23.01 -9.33 -17.96
CA SER A 898 -23.78 -8.18 -18.48
C SER A 898 -24.29 -8.41 -19.90
N GLU A 899 -23.60 -9.25 -20.66
CA GLU A 899 -23.90 -9.61 -22.03
C GLU A 899 -25.21 -10.41 -22.16
N VAL A 900 -25.71 -10.99 -21.05
CA VAL A 900 -26.99 -11.71 -21.03
C VAL A 900 -28.14 -10.88 -20.42
N ASP A 901 -27.90 -9.62 -20.08
CA ASP A 901 -28.94 -8.75 -19.51
C ASP A 901 -30.08 -8.47 -20.51
N GLU A 902 -29.78 -8.32 -21.81
CA GLU A 902 -30.81 -8.16 -22.86
C GLU A 902 -31.79 -9.34 -22.88
N PHE A 903 -31.27 -10.58 -22.76
CA PHE A 903 -32.10 -11.79 -22.75
C PHE A 903 -32.99 -11.87 -21.50
N ARG A 904 -32.52 -11.36 -20.36
CA ARG A 904 -33.32 -11.28 -19.12
C ARG A 904 -34.46 -10.29 -19.25
N THR A 905 -34.21 -9.13 -19.84
CA THR A 905 -35.24 -8.11 -20.05
C THR A 905 -36.32 -8.55 -21.03
N THR A 906 -35.97 -9.29 -22.09
CA THR A 906 -36.96 -9.86 -23.03
C THR A 906 -37.79 -10.99 -22.43
N SER A 907 -37.27 -11.74 -21.45
CA SER A 907 -38.05 -12.79 -20.79
C SER A 907 -39.06 -12.26 -19.76
N ASP A 908 -38.79 -11.09 -19.15
CA ASP A 908 -39.75 -10.45 -18.24
C ASP A 908 -40.93 -9.83 -19.01
N GLU A 909 -40.72 -9.34 -20.24
CA GLU A 909 -41.79 -8.86 -21.11
C GLU A 909 -42.70 -9.99 -21.65
N CYS A 910 -42.15 -11.19 -21.92
CA CYS A 910 -42.95 -12.36 -22.29
C CYS A 910 -43.70 -13.01 -21.11
N SER A 911 -43.48 -12.55 -19.88
CA SER A 911 -44.09 -13.09 -18.66
C SER A 911 -45.16 -12.16 -18.05
N SER A 912 -45.51 -11.07 -18.75
CA SER A 912 -46.53 -10.08 -18.34
C SER A 912 -47.78 -10.11 -19.21
#